data_AF-A0A0M4EAC5-F1
#
_entry.id   AF-A0A0M4EAC5-F1
#
_cell.length_a   1.000
_cell.length_b   1.000
_cell.length_c   1.000
_cell.angle_alpha   90.00
_cell.angle_beta   90.00
_cell.angle_gamma   90.00
#
_symmetry.space_group_name_H-M   'P 1'
#
loop_
_entity.id
_entity.type
_entity.pdbx_description
1 polymer ?
#
loop_
_entity_poly.entity_id
_entity_poly.type
_entity_poly.pdbx_seq_one_letter_code
_entity_poly.pdbx_strand_id
1 'polypeptide(L)'
;MEHAFKAAALQRSFSKAERGQACQLISDLIHKSGELMLKSLRDGLRFKTKSHPRDVVTTTDKAVEQLLISGISKVFPEHQFIAEEGTAGAAKSNVLSDAPTWIIDPIDGTMNFVHGFPHFCCSIALYVQKQCELAWIYNPMLRQSYVMQRGKGSYFNGQRVHVSGQEKLQHALVYVEWSVRRTEAGDVASTQAMHALLPKVQGIRSLGSTALNLAQLASGMCDAYFHCGPHIWDFAAGVPLVLEAGGVVLDPCGALRGFLLSCSRSSGKMTPPNKPGQKQTAKPGATSQGQCGDSTANMDDCFELGFSSVRLATAELMKALELQPKFISASTRRDMYTEWHGRIEEMIKKRISKVYPDHIIIVENKADYDKRSALKLTAAPTWILDPIDGTMNFAHGFPYTCVSLAFWQEKQPEFGIIWNPFLDQCYTARRGYGAFMNVKPLNVSKRDQLSEALIIHELGTDLTFADKKLKNIDQIARKAHGLRSLGSTVLNMCMVAQGFADAYYEFGCHAWDMAAGVLLVQEAGGVVVDPSLQPVDLMSRRMLCASSPKLAQELSALLVKCKSTMVNVDQCAEQICQLVDQAGKQLLEASKELRKFETKAHSRDLVTTTDGAIEKQLMQGLQLKFPQHVYIGEEGTAGAATGRKLSDAPTWIIDPIDGTINFVHGFPYSCISVGFWLNQQPELAICYNPLLQQRFTARRNAGAYLNGQRIRVSGQTQLQRALIMHELQAANFPRELIDRQICNAEQMMLKAHALRTTGSAAMNLCLVALGAADGYFEFFPHAWDVAAGVLLVREAGGVIIDPAGGDFDIMSRRLLATATPQLAHQMVQALANWQIYEQRDDV
;
A
#
# COMPACT_ATOMS: atom_id res chain seq x y z
N MET A 1 -63.98 -6.95 -8.49
CA MET A 1 -63.39 -6.95 -9.84
C MET A 1 -62.24 -5.95 -10.00
N GLU A 2 -62.32 -4.72 -9.47
CA GLU A 2 -61.20 -3.76 -9.50
C GLU A 2 -59.91 -4.24 -8.80
N HIS A 3 -60.03 -4.97 -7.69
CA HIS A 3 -58.88 -5.57 -7.00
C HIS A 3 -58.19 -6.68 -7.82
N ALA A 4 -58.95 -7.41 -8.63
CA ALA A 4 -58.42 -8.45 -9.52
C ALA A 4 -57.75 -7.84 -10.76
N PHE A 5 -58.25 -6.70 -11.25
CA PHE A 5 -57.63 -5.95 -12.35
C PHE A 5 -56.32 -5.27 -11.93
N LYS A 6 -56.23 -4.71 -10.71
CA LYS A 6 -54.97 -4.19 -10.16
C LYS A 6 -53.94 -5.31 -9.90
N ALA A 7 -54.37 -6.47 -9.41
CA ALA A 7 -53.50 -7.62 -9.21
C ALA A 7 -52.98 -8.23 -10.54
N ALA A 8 -53.80 -8.26 -11.59
CA ALA A 8 -53.39 -8.71 -12.92
C ALA A 8 -52.46 -7.69 -13.63
N ALA A 9 -52.60 -6.39 -13.37
CA ALA A 9 -51.69 -5.36 -13.87
C ALA A 9 -50.28 -5.43 -13.22
N LEU A 10 -50.20 -5.82 -11.93
CA LEU A 10 -48.94 -6.02 -11.20
C LEU A 10 -48.15 -7.28 -11.62
N GLN A 11 -48.77 -8.21 -12.35
CA GLN A 11 -48.12 -9.40 -12.92
C GLN A 11 -47.67 -9.21 -14.38
N ARG A 12 -47.83 -8.02 -14.97
CA ARG A 12 -47.37 -7.78 -16.34
C ARG A 12 -45.84 -7.68 -16.38
N SER A 13 -45.20 -8.60 -17.09
CA SER A 13 -43.76 -8.53 -17.34
C SER A 13 -43.43 -7.25 -18.13
N PHE A 14 -42.35 -6.56 -17.74
CA PHE A 14 -41.88 -5.36 -18.44
C PHE A 14 -41.54 -5.73 -19.88
N SER A 15 -42.35 -5.27 -20.83
CA SER A 15 -42.34 -5.80 -22.20
C SER A 15 -41.07 -5.40 -22.95
N LYS A 16 -40.75 -6.14 -24.01
CA LYS A 16 -39.60 -5.81 -24.87
C LYS A 16 -39.71 -4.40 -25.47
N ALA A 17 -40.92 -3.95 -25.77
CA ALA A 17 -41.19 -2.60 -26.30
C ALA A 17 -40.95 -1.52 -25.24
N GLU A 18 -41.49 -1.71 -24.02
CA GLU A 18 -41.26 -0.78 -22.89
C GLU A 18 -39.78 -0.69 -22.53
N ARG A 19 -39.04 -1.80 -22.55
CA ARG A 19 -37.57 -1.80 -22.40
C ARG A 19 -36.89 -0.98 -23.47
N GLY A 20 -37.21 -1.19 -24.75
CA GLY A 20 -36.61 -0.45 -25.85
C GLY A 20 -36.85 1.06 -25.74
N GLN A 21 -38.08 1.45 -25.39
CA GLN A 21 -38.45 2.84 -25.16
C GLN A 21 -37.71 3.45 -23.96
N ALA A 22 -37.61 2.71 -22.85
CA ALA A 22 -36.85 3.13 -21.68
C ALA A 22 -35.35 3.30 -21.98
N CYS A 23 -34.73 2.37 -22.71
CA CYS A 23 -33.32 2.48 -23.11
C CYS A 23 -33.03 3.74 -23.91
N GLN A 24 -33.84 4.03 -24.92
CA GLN A 24 -33.67 5.22 -25.76
C GLN A 24 -33.83 6.51 -24.93
N LEU A 25 -34.87 6.56 -24.10
CA LEU A 25 -35.15 7.71 -23.24
C LEU A 25 -34.01 8.00 -22.27
N ILE A 26 -33.51 6.98 -21.57
CA ILE A 26 -32.44 7.15 -20.59
C ILE A 26 -31.12 7.49 -21.25
N SER A 27 -30.80 6.89 -22.40
CA SER A 27 -29.64 7.29 -23.19
C SER A 27 -29.67 8.79 -23.49
N ASP A 28 -30.80 9.35 -23.92
CA ASP A 28 -30.88 10.77 -24.23
C ASP A 28 -30.82 11.65 -22.97
N LEU A 29 -31.51 11.27 -21.89
CA LEU A 29 -31.55 12.05 -20.66
C LEU A 29 -30.20 12.06 -19.93
N ILE A 30 -29.50 10.93 -19.86
CA ILE A 30 -28.24 10.84 -19.11
C ILE A 30 -27.12 11.65 -19.76
N HIS A 31 -27.09 11.72 -21.10
CA HIS A 31 -26.14 12.58 -21.82
C HIS A 31 -26.45 14.07 -21.58
N LYS A 32 -27.74 14.46 -21.58
CA LYS A 32 -28.15 15.83 -21.23
C LYS A 32 -27.82 16.19 -19.77
N SER A 33 -27.98 15.25 -18.85
CA SER A 33 -27.53 15.40 -17.46
C SER A 33 -26.02 15.65 -17.40
N GLY A 34 -25.23 14.88 -18.17
CA GLY A 34 -23.79 15.08 -18.30
C GLY A 34 -23.41 16.45 -18.85
N GLU A 35 -24.08 16.94 -19.89
CA GLU A 35 -23.87 18.28 -20.43
C GLU A 35 -24.14 19.37 -19.39
N LEU A 36 -25.17 19.19 -18.56
CA LEU A 36 -25.51 20.10 -17.47
C LEU A 36 -24.42 20.13 -16.40
N MET A 37 -23.88 18.96 -16.02
CA MET A 37 -22.73 18.85 -15.10
C MET A 37 -21.49 19.56 -15.64
N LEU A 38 -21.12 19.29 -16.90
CA LEU A 38 -19.97 19.90 -17.55
C LEU A 38 -20.13 21.41 -17.73
N LYS A 39 -21.35 21.89 -17.98
CA LYS A 39 -21.65 23.33 -18.02
C LYS A 39 -21.46 23.97 -16.65
N SER A 40 -21.95 23.34 -15.59
CA SER A 40 -21.81 23.84 -14.21
C SER A 40 -20.34 23.97 -13.77
N LEU A 41 -19.49 23.01 -14.17
CA LEU A 41 -18.04 23.08 -13.95
C LEU A 41 -17.38 24.27 -14.67
N ARG A 42 -17.88 24.67 -15.84
CA ARG A 42 -17.36 25.82 -16.61
C ARG A 42 -17.88 27.16 -16.08
N ASP A 43 -19.16 27.23 -15.73
CA ASP A 43 -19.85 28.47 -15.38
C ASP A 43 -19.65 28.86 -13.91
N GLY A 44 -19.06 27.98 -13.10
CA GLY A 44 -18.81 28.16 -11.68
C GLY A 44 -19.84 27.43 -10.81
N LEU A 45 -19.34 26.51 -9.99
CA LEU A 45 -20.16 25.64 -9.14
C LEU A 45 -20.78 26.40 -7.96
N ARG A 46 -22.04 26.09 -7.67
CA ARG A 46 -22.74 26.52 -6.43
C ARG A 46 -23.14 25.29 -5.64
N PHE A 47 -22.62 25.17 -4.42
CA PHE A 47 -22.94 24.07 -3.51
C PHE A 47 -23.33 24.59 -2.13
N LYS A 48 -24.01 23.73 -1.37
CA LYS A 48 -24.39 23.93 0.02
C LYS A 48 -23.96 22.73 0.83
N THR A 49 -23.52 22.98 2.05
CA THR A 49 -23.33 21.94 3.06
C THR A 49 -24.70 21.55 3.65
N LYS A 50 -24.98 20.25 3.72
CA LYS A 50 -26.14 19.62 4.35
C LYS A 50 -25.88 19.50 5.86
N SER A 51 -25.83 18.27 6.40
CA SER A 51 -25.81 18.00 7.84
C SER A 51 -24.40 18.02 8.45
N HIS A 52 -23.37 17.86 7.63
CA HIS A 52 -21.97 17.72 8.03
C HIS A 52 -21.07 18.47 7.01
N PRO A 53 -19.90 19.05 7.37
CA PRO A 53 -19.03 19.78 6.42
C PRO A 53 -18.68 19.03 5.14
N ARG A 54 -18.41 17.72 5.27
CA ARG A 54 -18.19 16.79 4.16
C ARG A 54 -19.48 16.50 3.33
N ASP A 55 -20.67 16.75 3.86
CA ASP A 55 -21.97 16.48 3.23
C ASP A 55 -22.44 17.66 2.40
N VAL A 56 -22.27 17.57 1.08
CA VAL A 56 -22.49 18.67 0.14
C VAL A 56 -23.51 18.28 -0.92
N VAL A 57 -24.26 19.27 -1.41
CA VAL A 57 -25.16 19.17 -2.56
C VAL A 57 -24.99 20.41 -3.42
N THR A 58 -25.03 20.25 -4.74
CA THR A 58 -25.00 21.37 -5.67
C THR A 58 -26.38 21.69 -6.24
N THR A 59 -26.54 22.88 -6.80
CA THR A 59 -27.75 23.19 -7.59
C THR A 59 -27.86 22.31 -8.84
N THR A 60 -26.73 21.76 -9.29
CA THR A 60 -26.62 20.83 -10.42
C THR A 60 -27.28 19.50 -10.10
N ASP A 61 -27.07 18.95 -8.89
CA ASP A 61 -27.70 17.69 -8.45
C ASP A 61 -29.23 17.78 -8.59
N LYS A 62 -29.81 18.85 -8.06
CA LYS A 62 -31.25 19.12 -8.13
C LYS A 62 -31.74 19.31 -9.57
N ALA A 63 -30.95 19.98 -10.41
CA ALA A 63 -31.31 20.21 -11.81
C ALA A 63 -31.26 18.92 -12.65
N VAL A 64 -30.26 18.07 -12.41
CA VAL A 64 -30.12 16.75 -13.05
C VAL A 64 -31.24 15.83 -12.60
N GLU A 65 -31.54 15.78 -11.30
CA GLU A 65 -32.62 14.96 -10.78
C GLU A 65 -33.98 15.40 -11.36
N GLN A 66 -34.25 16.71 -11.38
CA GLN A 66 -35.47 17.26 -11.99
C GLN A 66 -35.57 16.94 -13.48
N LEU A 67 -34.46 17.03 -14.24
CA LEU A 67 -34.41 16.68 -15.66
C LEU A 67 -34.77 15.20 -15.88
N LEU A 68 -34.19 14.31 -15.08
CA LEU A 68 -34.43 12.87 -15.16
C LEU A 68 -35.87 12.53 -14.80
N ILE A 69 -36.34 12.97 -13.63
CA ILE A 69 -37.70 12.67 -13.15
C ILE A 69 -38.74 13.23 -14.14
N SER A 70 -38.65 14.50 -14.51
CA SER A 70 -39.63 15.10 -15.43
C SER A 70 -39.58 14.50 -16.84
N GLY A 71 -38.41 14.09 -17.31
CA GLY A 71 -38.25 13.39 -18.59
C GLY A 71 -38.88 12.00 -18.58
N ILE A 72 -38.66 11.24 -17.49
CA ILE A 72 -39.21 9.90 -17.32
C ILE A 72 -40.72 9.94 -17.10
N SER A 73 -41.24 10.81 -16.24
CA SER A 73 -42.68 10.91 -15.94
C SER A 73 -43.54 11.27 -17.14
N LYS A 74 -42.98 11.94 -18.17
CA LYS A 74 -43.69 12.21 -19.43
C LYS A 74 -44.01 10.94 -20.23
N VAL A 75 -43.17 9.93 -20.10
CA VAL A 75 -43.29 8.66 -20.83
C VAL A 75 -43.89 7.56 -19.95
N PHE A 76 -43.53 7.57 -18.67
CA PHE A 76 -43.92 6.58 -17.67
C PHE A 76 -44.56 7.24 -16.45
N PRO A 77 -45.79 7.78 -16.56
CA PRO A 77 -46.44 8.55 -15.49
C PRO A 77 -46.75 7.72 -14.23
N GLU A 78 -46.90 6.40 -14.37
CA GLU A 78 -47.21 5.47 -13.27
C GLU A 78 -45.97 4.92 -12.56
N HIS A 79 -44.76 5.23 -13.04
CA HIS A 79 -43.52 4.76 -12.42
C HIS A 79 -43.18 5.55 -11.15
N GLN A 80 -42.58 4.87 -10.18
CA GLN A 80 -42.12 5.44 -8.92
C GLN A 80 -40.66 5.90 -9.01
N PHE A 81 -40.23 6.73 -8.05
CA PHE A 81 -38.86 7.24 -7.97
C PHE A 81 -38.32 7.12 -6.54
N ILE A 82 -37.05 6.69 -6.44
CA ILE A 82 -36.20 6.82 -5.26
C ILE A 82 -35.00 7.63 -5.71
N ALA A 83 -34.84 8.85 -5.21
CA ALA A 83 -33.77 9.74 -5.66
C ALA A 83 -33.14 10.47 -4.46
N GLU A 84 -31.83 10.73 -4.54
CA GLU A 84 -31.04 11.28 -3.42
C GLU A 84 -31.58 12.63 -2.92
N GLU A 85 -31.92 13.55 -3.82
CA GLU A 85 -32.24 14.94 -3.49
C GLU A 85 -33.73 15.18 -3.26
N GLY A 86 -34.60 14.24 -3.64
CA GLY A 86 -36.03 14.25 -3.34
C GLY A 86 -36.80 15.42 -4.00
N THR A 87 -36.36 15.87 -5.15
CA THR A 87 -37.02 16.89 -5.98
C THR A 87 -38.18 16.30 -6.79
N ALA A 88 -39.01 17.18 -7.36
CA ALA A 88 -40.11 16.82 -8.28
C ALA A 88 -41.14 15.79 -7.76
N GLY A 89 -41.38 15.74 -6.44
CA GLY A 89 -42.42 14.89 -5.85
C GLY A 89 -42.00 13.43 -5.59
N ALA A 90 -40.72 13.10 -5.73
CA ALA A 90 -40.20 11.80 -5.31
C ALA A 90 -40.46 11.59 -3.80
N ALA A 91 -41.11 10.49 -3.44
CA ALA A 91 -41.35 10.16 -2.04
C ALA A 91 -40.01 9.86 -1.34
N LYS A 92 -39.80 10.40 -0.13
CA LYS A 92 -38.69 9.99 0.76
C LYS A 92 -38.91 8.58 1.35
N SER A 93 -39.32 7.62 0.53
CA SER A 93 -39.41 6.22 0.90
C SER A 93 -38.23 5.48 0.29
N ASN A 94 -37.34 4.98 1.14
CA ASN A 94 -36.24 4.10 0.72
C ASN A 94 -36.69 2.64 0.54
N VAL A 95 -38.01 2.40 0.48
CA VAL A 95 -38.58 1.06 0.38
C VAL A 95 -38.93 0.76 -1.07
N LEU A 96 -38.22 -0.21 -1.65
CA LEU A 96 -38.50 -0.69 -3.00
C LEU A 96 -39.77 -1.56 -3.00
N SER A 97 -40.78 -1.13 -3.74
CA SER A 97 -42.03 -1.87 -3.94
C SER A 97 -41.94 -2.81 -5.15
N ASP A 98 -43.02 -3.55 -5.45
CA ASP A 98 -43.06 -4.37 -6.67
C ASP A 98 -43.37 -3.54 -7.93
N ALA A 99 -43.77 -2.28 -7.78
CA ALA A 99 -44.04 -1.38 -8.90
C ALA A 99 -42.74 -0.95 -9.62
N PRO A 100 -42.80 -0.63 -10.93
CA PRO A 100 -41.68 -0.05 -11.65
C PRO A 100 -41.15 1.20 -10.94
N THR A 101 -39.90 1.16 -10.51
CA THR A 101 -39.26 2.19 -9.70
C THR A 101 -37.91 2.56 -10.30
N TRP A 102 -37.70 3.84 -10.57
CA TRP A 102 -36.41 4.38 -10.95
C TRP A 102 -35.64 4.80 -9.71
N ILE A 103 -34.43 4.27 -9.55
CA ILE A 103 -33.50 4.67 -8.49
C ILE A 103 -32.43 5.56 -9.13
N ILE A 104 -32.27 6.78 -8.61
CA ILE A 104 -31.45 7.83 -9.23
C ILE A 104 -30.50 8.41 -8.20
N ASP A 105 -29.22 8.43 -8.55
CA ASP A 105 -28.25 9.35 -7.96
C ASP A 105 -27.86 10.36 -9.05
N PRO A 106 -28.27 11.64 -8.91
CA PRO A 106 -28.02 12.63 -9.93
C PRO A 106 -26.52 12.89 -10.12
N ILE A 107 -25.72 12.88 -9.05
CA ILE A 107 -24.25 13.04 -9.09
C ILE A 107 -23.61 12.22 -7.94
N ASP A 108 -23.35 10.94 -8.20
CA ASP A 108 -22.57 10.13 -7.28
C ASP A 108 -21.12 10.64 -7.31
N GLY A 109 -20.53 10.81 -6.12
CA GLY A 109 -19.28 11.51 -5.96
C GLY A 109 -19.40 13.03 -6.03
N THR A 110 -20.47 13.63 -5.50
CA THR A 110 -20.67 15.10 -5.40
C THR A 110 -19.44 15.85 -4.87
N MET A 111 -18.70 15.22 -3.94
CA MET A 111 -17.44 15.75 -3.44
C MET A 111 -16.42 15.96 -4.57
N ASN A 112 -16.21 14.93 -5.39
CA ASN A 112 -15.32 15.01 -6.55
C ASN A 112 -15.80 16.08 -7.52
N PHE A 113 -17.12 16.13 -7.77
CA PHE A 113 -17.72 17.14 -8.63
C PHE A 113 -17.46 18.58 -8.14
N VAL A 114 -17.62 18.87 -6.85
CA VAL A 114 -17.33 20.19 -6.25
C VAL A 114 -15.87 20.61 -6.40
N HIS A 115 -14.96 19.63 -6.42
CA HIS A 115 -13.53 19.84 -6.61
C HIS A 115 -13.11 19.83 -8.09
N GLY A 116 -14.00 19.50 -9.02
CA GLY A 116 -13.66 19.26 -10.43
C GLY A 116 -12.86 17.99 -10.66
N PHE A 117 -12.74 17.13 -9.65
CA PHE A 117 -12.01 15.87 -9.71
C PHE A 117 -12.75 14.88 -10.62
N PRO A 118 -12.10 14.24 -11.61
CA PRO A 118 -12.77 13.56 -12.74
C PRO A 118 -13.34 12.15 -12.43
N HIS A 119 -13.83 11.92 -11.21
CA HIS A 119 -14.40 10.63 -10.77
C HIS A 119 -15.79 10.82 -10.14
N PHE A 120 -16.74 11.29 -10.92
CA PHE A 120 -18.16 11.43 -10.55
C PHE A 120 -19.04 10.99 -11.72
N CYS A 121 -20.29 10.64 -11.44
CA CYS A 121 -21.20 10.16 -12.47
C CYS A 121 -22.68 10.44 -12.18
N CYS A 122 -23.49 10.42 -13.23
CA CYS A 122 -24.93 10.20 -13.09
C CYS A 122 -25.19 8.69 -13.00
N SER A 123 -25.97 8.24 -12.02
CA SER A 123 -26.35 6.83 -11.83
C SER A 123 -27.87 6.68 -11.83
N ILE A 124 -28.37 5.74 -12.63
CA ILE A 124 -29.81 5.48 -12.76
C ILE A 124 -30.09 4.01 -13.01
N ALA A 125 -31.08 3.45 -12.32
CA ALA A 125 -31.52 2.07 -12.49
C ALA A 125 -33.05 1.95 -12.48
N LEU A 126 -33.60 1.07 -13.32
CA LEU A 126 -35.00 0.69 -13.33
C LEU A 126 -35.18 -0.67 -12.67
N TYR A 127 -35.96 -0.71 -11.59
CA TYR A 127 -36.36 -1.93 -10.90
C TYR A 127 -37.84 -2.21 -11.14
N VAL A 128 -38.19 -3.45 -11.51
CA VAL A 128 -39.56 -3.92 -11.69
C VAL A 128 -39.72 -5.23 -10.92
N GLN A 129 -40.75 -5.36 -10.06
CA GLN A 129 -40.88 -6.50 -9.14
C GLN A 129 -39.61 -6.71 -8.31
N LYS A 130 -38.99 -5.59 -7.92
CA LYS A 130 -37.70 -5.51 -7.24
C LYS A 130 -36.54 -6.16 -8.01
N GLN A 131 -36.64 -6.36 -9.32
CA GLN A 131 -35.57 -6.93 -10.15
C GLN A 131 -35.01 -5.80 -11.02
N CYS A 132 -33.69 -5.61 -11.07
CA CYS A 132 -33.11 -4.58 -11.94
C CYS A 132 -33.30 -5.01 -13.40
N GLU A 133 -34.01 -4.21 -14.18
CA GLU A 133 -34.23 -4.45 -15.61
C GLU A 133 -33.18 -3.72 -16.45
N LEU A 134 -32.81 -2.50 -16.06
CA LEU A 134 -31.85 -1.66 -16.75
C LEU A 134 -31.05 -0.82 -15.73
N ALA A 135 -29.77 -0.57 -16.00
CA ALA A 135 -28.94 0.35 -15.23
C ALA A 135 -27.94 1.12 -16.11
N TRP A 136 -27.71 2.38 -15.78
CA TRP A 136 -26.70 3.25 -16.38
C TRP A 136 -25.86 3.94 -15.32
N ILE A 137 -24.56 4.02 -15.56
CA ILE A 137 -23.61 4.86 -14.83
C ILE A 137 -22.80 5.62 -15.86
N TYR A 138 -22.88 6.95 -15.85
CA TYR A 138 -22.24 7.81 -16.84
C TYR A 138 -21.36 8.88 -16.21
N ASN A 139 -20.06 8.79 -16.43
CA ASN A 139 -19.11 9.86 -16.12
C ASN A 139 -18.95 10.76 -17.36
N PRO A 140 -19.48 12.00 -17.34
CA PRO A 140 -19.47 12.88 -18.50
C PRO A 140 -18.09 13.48 -18.80
N MET A 141 -17.23 13.60 -17.78
CA MET A 141 -15.91 14.20 -17.91
C MET A 141 -14.95 13.28 -18.66
N LEU A 142 -15.02 11.98 -18.39
CA LEU A 142 -14.22 10.95 -19.06
C LEU A 142 -14.96 10.25 -20.20
N ARG A 143 -16.23 10.61 -20.45
CA ARG A 143 -17.11 9.97 -21.44
C ARG A 143 -17.17 8.44 -21.25
N GLN A 144 -17.32 8.02 -20.00
CA GLN A 144 -17.41 6.62 -19.62
C GLN A 144 -18.87 6.28 -19.36
N SER A 145 -19.43 5.36 -20.15
CA SER A 145 -20.81 4.89 -20.03
C SER A 145 -20.81 3.40 -19.73
N TYR A 146 -21.33 3.04 -18.56
CA TYR A 146 -21.58 1.66 -18.16
C TYR A 146 -23.07 1.38 -18.22
N VAL A 147 -23.44 0.31 -18.91
CA VAL A 147 -24.84 -0.05 -19.16
C VAL A 147 -25.07 -1.51 -18.84
N MET A 148 -26.13 -1.79 -18.12
CA MET A 148 -26.63 -3.15 -17.90
C MET A 148 -28.04 -3.26 -18.47
N GLN A 149 -28.27 -4.34 -19.21
CA GLN A 149 -29.61 -4.81 -19.49
C GLN A 149 -29.73 -6.26 -19.03
N ARG A 150 -30.80 -6.55 -18.29
CA ARG A 150 -30.99 -7.86 -17.67
C ARG A 150 -30.93 -8.99 -18.70
N GLY A 151 -30.10 -9.99 -18.43
CA GLY A 151 -29.86 -11.15 -19.28
C GLY A 151 -29.08 -10.85 -20.57
N LYS A 152 -28.54 -9.63 -20.73
CA LYS A 152 -27.65 -9.25 -21.85
C LYS A 152 -26.20 -9.04 -21.40
N GLY A 153 -25.95 -8.98 -20.09
CA GLY A 153 -24.64 -8.64 -19.54
C GLY A 153 -24.45 -7.13 -19.35
N SER A 154 -23.22 -6.79 -18.97
CA SER A 154 -22.77 -5.43 -18.72
C SER A 154 -21.87 -4.93 -19.84
N TYR A 155 -21.94 -3.64 -20.14
CA TYR A 155 -21.21 -3.00 -21.23
C TYR A 155 -20.53 -1.72 -20.76
N PHE A 156 -19.30 -1.49 -21.20
CA PHE A 156 -18.53 -0.25 -21.04
C PHE A 156 -18.29 0.35 -22.42
N ASN A 157 -18.81 1.56 -22.67
CA ASN A 157 -18.73 2.25 -23.97
C ASN A 157 -19.11 1.35 -25.16
N GLY A 158 -20.16 0.52 -24.97
CA GLY A 158 -20.67 -0.40 -25.99
C GLY A 158 -19.93 -1.74 -26.10
N GLN A 159 -18.79 -1.92 -25.43
CA GLN A 159 -18.08 -3.19 -25.37
C GLN A 159 -18.53 -4.00 -24.16
N ARG A 160 -18.78 -5.30 -24.34
CA ARG A 160 -19.19 -6.19 -23.25
C ARG A 160 -18.03 -6.35 -22.26
N VAL A 161 -18.32 -6.29 -20.97
CA VAL A 161 -17.31 -6.40 -19.91
C VAL A 161 -17.59 -7.55 -18.95
N HIS A 162 -16.54 -7.96 -18.26
CA HIS A 162 -16.55 -9.00 -17.25
C HIS A 162 -15.71 -8.57 -16.06
N VAL A 163 -16.10 -9.04 -14.87
CA VAL A 163 -15.24 -8.90 -13.69
C VAL A 163 -13.91 -9.60 -13.93
N SER A 164 -12.90 -9.18 -13.18
CA SER A 164 -11.59 -9.80 -13.20
C SER A 164 -11.65 -11.29 -12.78
N GLY A 165 -10.79 -12.12 -13.39
CA GLY A 165 -10.58 -13.53 -13.00
C GLY A 165 -9.54 -13.73 -11.90
N GLN A 166 -9.22 -12.71 -11.11
CA GLN A 166 -8.20 -12.80 -10.06
C GLN A 166 -8.70 -13.62 -8.87
N GLU A 167 -8.10 -14.79 -8.65
CA GLU A 167 -8.45 -15.68 -7.52
C GLU A 167 -7.56 -15.48 -6.28
N LYS A 168 -6.37 -14.85 -6.45
CA LYS A 168 -5.39 -14.70 -5.37
C LYS A 168 -5.44 -13.29 -4.79
N LEU A 169 -5.88 -13.18 -3.54
CA LEU A 169 -5.96 -11.91 -2.80
C LEU A 169 -4.65 -11.10 -2.85
N GLN A 170 -3.51 -11.79 -2.78
CA GLN A 170 -2.18 -11.16 -2.83
C GLN A 170 -1.88 -10.40 -4.12
N HIS A 171 -2.58 -10.70 -5.21
CA HIS A 171 -2.46 -10.02 -6.51
C HIS A 171 -3.66 -9.11 -6.81
N ALA A 172 -4.54 -8.91 -5.81
CA ALA A 172 -5.74 -8.12 -5.98
C ALA A 172 -5.44 -6.61 -5.82
N LEU A 173 -5.91 -5.79 -6.75
CA LEU A 173 -6.13 -4.37 -6.55
C LEU A 173 -7.50 -4.16 -5.92
N VAL A 174 -7.54 -3.61 -4.70
CA VAL A 174 -8.77 -3.49 -3.92
C VAL A 174 -9.14 -2.04 -3.73
N TYR A 175 -10.39 -1.68 -4.00
CA TYR A 175 -10.90 -0.35 -3.73
C TYR A 175 -11.55 -0.32 -2.35
N VAL A 176 -11.24 0.70 -1.56
CA VAL A 176 -11.79 0.90 -0.21
C VAL A 176 -12.26 2.33 -0.11
N GLU A 177 -13.50 2.55 0.30
CA GLU A 177 -14.07 3.89 0.45
C GLU A 177 -14.40 4.26 1.89
N TRP A 178 -14.28 5.56 2.16
CA TRP A 178 -14.67 6.18 3.42
C TRP A 178 -16.19 6.17 3.60
N SER A 179 -16.66 6.09 4.84
CA SER A 179 -18.10 5.95 5.08
C SER A 179 -18.89 7.19 4.63
N VAL A 180 -19.92 6.99 3.79
CA VAL A 180 -20.81 8.07 3.32
C VAL A 180 -21.64 8.64 4.47
N ARG A 181 -21.98 7.80 5.47
CA ARG A 181 -22.71 8.24 6.67
C ARG A 181 -21.88 9.13 7.60
N ARG A 182 -20.56 9.21 7.37
CA ARG A 182 -19.64 10.12 8.08
C ARG A 182 -19.74 10.03 9.59
N THR A 183 -20.04 8.83 10.08
CA THR A 183 -20.01 8.49 11.50
C THR A 183 -18.61 8.05 11.88
N GLU A 184 -18.22 8.31 13.12
CA GLU A 184 -16.95 7.84 13.65
C GLU A 184 -16.82 6.31 13.52
N ALA A 185 -17.88 5.55 13.79
CA ALA A 185 -17.90 4.11 13.62
C ALA A 185 -17.65 3.67 12.16
N GLY A 186 -18.16 4.41 11.18
CA GLY A 186 -17.93 4.14 9.76
C GLY A 186 -16.48 4.43 9.34
N ASP A 187 -15.91 5.55 9.79
CA ASP A 187 -14.52 5.91 9.51
C ASP A 187 -13.54 4.92 10.17
N VAL A 188 -13.86 4.43 11.38
CA VAL A 188 -13.12 3.34 12.05
C VAL A 188 -13.20 2.04 11.26
N ALA A 189 -14.37 1.65 10.76
CA ALA A 189 -14.53 0.44 9.97
C ALA A 189 -13.71 0.48 8.66
N SER A 190 -13.73 1.60 7.94
CA SER A 190 -12.90 1.77 6.74
C SER A 190 -11.40 1.68 7.08
N THR A 191 -10.97 2.29 8.18
CA THR A 191 -9.57 2.23 8.65
C THR A 191 -9.16 0.81 9.02
N GLN A 192 -10.00 0.07 9.75
CA GLN A 192 -9.76 -1.34 10.09
C GLN A 192 -9.69 -2.24 8.86
N ALA A 193 -10.56 -2.01 7.87
CA ALA A 193 -10.50 -2.72 6.60
C ALA A 193 -9.17 -2.46 5.87
N MET A 194 -8.71 -1.20 5.82
CA MET A 194 -7.39 -0.86 5.26
C MET A 194 -6.26 -1.55 6.04
N HIS A 195 -6.24 -1.52 7.37
CA HIS A 195 -5.23 -2.22 8.18
C HIS A 195 -5.19 -3.72 7.88
N ALA A 196 -6.36 -4.37 7.79
CA ALA A 196 -6.46 -5.80 7.55
C ALA A 196 -6.07 -6.21 6.11
N LEU A 197 -6.42 -5.40 5.12
CA LEU A 197 -6.16 -5.64 3.72
C LEU A 197 -4.74 -5.24 3.32
N LEU A 198 -4.20 -4.16 3.90
CA LEU A 198 -2.95 -3.55 3.48
C LEU A 198 -1.83 -4.58 3.34
N PRO A 199 -1.53 -5.51 4.28
CA PRO A 199 -0.48 -6.51 4.08
C PRO A 199 -0.87 -7.66 3.13
N LYS A 200 -2.16 -7.85 2.83
CA LYS A 200 -2.72 -9.02 2.12
C LYS A 200 -3.10 -8.79 0.65
N VAL A 201 -3.20 -7.54 0.19
CA VAL A 201 -3.53 -7.20 -1.21
C VAL A 201 -2.34 -6.61 -1.99
N GLN A 202 -2.44 -6.48 -3.30
CA GLN A 202 -1.38 -5.87 -4.11
C GLN A 202 -1.33 -4.35 -3.92
N GLY A 203 -2.50 -3.70 -3.91
CA GLY A 203 -2.63 -2.27 -3.65
C GLY A 203 -4.05 -1.91 -3.23
N ILE A 204 -4.20 -0.71 -2.67
CA ILE A 204 -5.49 -0.12 -2.28
C ILE A 204 -5.68 1.20 -3.03
N ARG A 205 -6.92 1.50 -3.45
CA ARG A 205 -7.33 2.81 -3.98
C ARG A 205 -8.57 3.33 -3.27
N SER A 206 -8.74 4.65 -3.26
CA SER A 206 -9.95 5.34 -2.82
C SER A 206 -10.19 6.52 -3.77
N LEU A 207 -11.28 6.47 -4.52
CA LEU A 207 -11.58 7.36 -5.64
C LEU A 207 -12.80 8.26 -5.37
N GLY A 208 -13.69 7.88 -4.44
CA GLY A 208 -14.75 8.73 -3.90
C GLY A 208 -16.09 8.74 -4.65
N SER A 209 -16.38 7.74 -5.48
CA SER A 209 -17.70 7.52 -6.12
C SER A 209 -18.04 6.03 -6.07
N THR A 210 -19.12 5.68 -5.38
CA THR A 210 -19.52 4.28 -5.15
C THR A 210 -20.00 3.62 -6.44
N ALA A 211 -20.81 4.34 -7.22
CA ALA A 211 -21.37 3.86 -8.46
C ALA A 211 -20.25 3.60 -9.49
N LEU A 212 -19.31 4.54 -9.67
CA LEU A 212 -18.16 4.32 -10.57
C LEU A 212 -17.25 3.21 -10.10
N ASN A 213 -17.00 3.07 -8.79
CA ASN A 213 -16.16 1.99 -8.28
C ASN A 213 -16.77 0.61 -8.56
N LEU A 214 -18.09 0.47 -8.41
CA LEU A 214 -18.82 -0.75 -8.79
C LEU A 214 -18.78 -0.99 -10.30
N ALA A 215 -18.89 0.06 -11.10
CA ALA A 215 -18.78 -0.03 -12.56
C ALA A 215 -17.38 -0.47 -13.01
N GLN A 216 -16.34 0.07 -12.36
CA GLN A 216 -14.94 -0.29 -12.60
C GLN A 216 -14.65 -1.74 -12.18
N LEU A 217 -15.21 -2.20 -11.06
CA LEU A 217 -15.21 -3.62 -10.66
C LEU A 217 -15.87 -4.51 -11.72
N ALA A 218 -17.05 -4.12 -12.21
CA ALA A 218 -17.75 -4.85 -13.27
C ALA A 218 -16.95 -4.94 -14.57
N SER A 219 -16.05 -4.00 -14.82
CA SER A 219 -15.11 -4.03 -15.96
C SER A 219 -13.76 -4.68 -15.67
N GLY A 220 -13.52 -5.15 -14.45
CA GLY A 220 -12.27 -5.81 -14.05
C GLY A 220 -11.08 -4.86 -13.86
N MET A 221 -11.31 -3.54 -13.78
CA MET A 221 -10.28 -2.52 -13.48
C MET A 221 -9.79 -2.59 -12.03
N CYS A 222 -10.59 -3.20 -11.15
CA CYS A 222 -10.17 -3.65 -9.83
C CYS A 222 -10.72 -5.05 -9.58
N ASP A 223 -10.16 -5.73 -8.58
CA ASP A 223 -10.49 -7.13 -8.29
C ASP A 223 -11.49 -7.27 -7.13
N ALA A 224 -11.56 -6.26 -6.25
CA ALA A 224 -12.55 -6.20 -5.17
C ALA A 224 -12.84 -4.75 -4.79
N TYR A 225 -14.04 -4.53 -4.24
CA TYR A 225 -14.48 -3.24 -3.72
C TYR A 225 -15.14 -3.41 -2.35
N PHE A 226 -14.74 -2.58 -1.38
CA PHE A 226 -15.29 -2.55 -0.03
C PHE A 226 -15.79 -1.14 0.31
N HIS A 227 -17.02 -1.06 0.81
CA HIS A 227 -17.60 0.20 1.25
C HIS A 227 -18.63 0.00 2.38
N CYS A 228 -18.52 0.83 3.42
CA CYS A 228 -19.41 0.78 4.58
C CYS A 228 -20.47 1.90 4.56
N GLY A 229 -21.74 1.46 4.58
CA GLY A 229 -22.90 2.33 4.75
C GLY A 229 -23.33 3.17 3.55
N PRO A 230 -23.16 2.74 2.27
CA PRO A 230 -23.74 3.47 1.15
C PRO A 230 -25.27 3.51 1.23
N HIS A 231 -25.86 4.52 0.61
CA HIS A 231 -27.29 4.61 0.37
C HIS A 231 -27.70 3.76 -0.84
N ILE A 232 -29.01 3.46 -0.97
CA ILE A 232 -29.50 2.59 -2.05
C ILE A 232 -29.20 3.16 -3.44
N TRP A 233 -29.26 4.48 -3.61
CA TRP A 233 -29.00 5.15 -4.89
C TRP A 233 -27.52 5.05 -5.32
N ASP A 234 -26.58 5.02 -4.37
CA ASP A 234 -25.14 4.85 -4.63
C ASP A 234 -24.79 3.53 -5.33
N PHE A 235 -25.56 2.45 -5.07
CA PHE A 235 -25.22 1.10 -5.55
C PHE A 235 -26.29 0.43 -6.41
N ALA A 236 -27.51 0.98 -6.50
CA ALA A 236 -28.62 0.37 -7.25
C ALA A 236 -28.31 0.15 -8.73
N ALA A 237 -27.51 1.02 -9.36
CA ALA A 237 -27.05 0.79 -10.73
C ALA A 237 -25.80 -0.10 -10.80
N GLY A 238 -24.90 0.01 -9.82
CA GLY A 238 -23.60 -0.64 -9.82
C GLY A 238 -23.61 -2.13 -9.47
N VAL A 239 -24.41 -2.55 -8.48
CA VAL A 239 -24.52 -3.96 -8.08
C VAL A 239 -25.01 -4.84 -9.25
N PRO A 240 -26.07 -4.47 -9.97
CA PRO A 240 -26.52 -5.26 -11.11
C PRO A 240 -25.49 -5.34 -12.25
N LEU A 241 -24.71 -4.27 -12.48
CA LEU A 241 -23.58 -4.31 -13.41
C LEU A 241 -22.54 -5.37 -13.02
N VAL A 242 -22.19 -5.47 -11.73
CA VAL A 242 -21.23 -6.46 -11.23
C VAL A 242 -21.77 -7.89 -11.40
N LEU A 243 -23.04 -8.12 -11.06
CA LEU A 243 -23.67 -9.45 -11.17
C LEU A 243 -23.75 -9.94 -12.63
N GLU A 244 -24.20 -9.08 -13.54
CA GLU A 244 -24.29 -9.40 -14.98
C GLU A 244 -22.92 -9.53 -15.66
N ALA A 245 -21.88 -8.91 -15.09
CA ALA A 245 -20.48 -9.10 -15.50
C ALA A 245 -19.87 -10.42 -14.97
N GLY A 246 -20.56 -11.14 -14.07
CA GLY A 246 -20.14 -12.43 -13.51
C GLY A 246 -19.54 -12.36 -12.10
N GLY A 247 -19.60 -11.19 -11.45
CA GLY A 247 -19.12 -10.95 -10.09
C GLY A 247 -20.06 -11.44 -9.00
N VAL A 248 -19.63 -11.20 -7.76
CA VAL A 248 -20.40 -11.51 -6.55
C VAL A 248 -20.47 -10.29 -5.65
N VAL A 249 -21.58 -10.16 -4.93
CA VAL A 249 -21.79 -9.09 -3.94
C VAL A 249 -22.24 -9.76 -2.64
N LEU A 250 -21.57 -9.40 -1.54
CA LEU A 250 -21.77 -10.00 -0.23
C LEU A 250 -22.02 -8.90 0.81
N ASP A 251 -22.80 -9.22 1.84
CA ASP A 251 -22.88 -8.44 3.07
C ASP A 251 -21.66 -8.78 3.97
N PRO A 252 -21.07 -7.82 4.72
CA PRO A 252 -19.95 -8.04 5.65
C PRO A 252 -20.15 -9.18 6.68
N CYS A 253 -21.36 -9.68 6.93
CA CYS A 253 -21.59 -10.87 7.76
C CYS A 253 -21.42 -12.23 7.06
N GLY A 254 -21.00 -12.25 5.78
CA GLY A 254 -20.68 -13.48 5.05
C GLY A 254 -21.88 -14.34 4.64
N ALA A 255 -23.10 -13.88 4.92
CA ALA A 255 -24.31 -14.51 4.41
C ALA A 255 -24.62 -14.01 2.98
N LEU A 256 -24.94 -14.95 2.07
CA LEU A 256 -25.67 -14.67 0.84
C LEU A 256 -27.09 -14.19 1.22
N ARG A 257 -27.25 -12.94 1.66
CA ARG A 257 -28.57 -12.31 1.70
C ARG A 257 -28.85 -11.78 0.31
N GLY A 258 -29.81 -12.43 -0.36
CA GLY A 258 -30.27 -12.03 -1.69
C GLY A 258 -30.76 -10.59 -1.70
N PHE A 259 -29.92 -9.67 -2.17
CA PHE A 259 -30.42 -8.52 -2.89
C PHE A 259 -30.89 -9.04 -4.27
N LEU A 260 -32.15 -9.47 -4.28
CA LEU A 260 -33.00 -9.58 -5.46
C LEU A 260 -32.47 -10.49 -6.61
N LEU A 261 -32.39 -11.78 -6.26
CA LEU A 261 -32.80 -12.99 -7.00
C LEU A 261 -31.74 -14.09 -7.11
N SER A 262 -32.20 -15.28 -6.76
CA SER A 262 -31.69 -16.56 -7.19
C SER A 262 -31.75 -16.71 -8.71
N CYS A 263 -30.67 -17.18 -9.34
CA CYS A 263 -30.77 -18.19 -10.40
C CYS A 263 -29.46 -18.98 -10.54
N SER A 264 -29.65 -20.30 -10.56
CA SER A 264 -28.67 -21.38 -10.75
C SER A 264 -27.84 -21.24 -12.03
N ARG A 265 -26.52 -21.48 -11.92
CA ARG A 265 -25.61 -21.63 -13.08
C ARG A 265 -25.89 -22.93 -13.81
N SER A 266 -26.17 -22.87 -15.11
CA SER A 266 -25.91 -23.96 -16.06
C SER A 266 -24.61 -23.67 -16.80
N SER A 267 -23.68 -24.62 -16.74
CA SER A 267 -22.34 -24.54 -17.31
C SER A 267 -22.34 -24.91 -18.80
N GLY A 268 -22.26 -23.91 -19.68
CA GLY A 268 -21.99 -24.11 -21.10
C GLY A 268 -20.53 -23.76 -21.43
N LYS A 269 -19.72 -24.76 -21.77
CA LYS A 269 -18.35 -24.58 -22.30
C LYS A 269 -18.44 -24.07 -23.75
N MET A 270 -17.71 -23.00 -24.09
CA MET A 270 -17.45 -22.62 -25.49
C MET A 270 -15.95 -22.62 -25.77
N THR A 271 -15.58 -23.24 -26.89
CA THR A 271 -14.24 -23.36 -27.48
C THR A 271 -13.92 -22.15 -28.39
N PRO A 272 -12.64 -21.76 -28.54
CA PRO A 272 -12.24 -20.61 -29.37
C PRO A 272 -12.09 -20.99 -30.86
N PRO A 273 -12.31 -20.05 -31.81
CA PRO A 273 -12.05 -20.29 -33.23
C PRO A 273 -10.61 -19.94 -33.66
N ASN A 274 -10.19 -20.61 -34.74
CA ASN A 274 -8.87 -20.61 -35.37
C ASN A 274 -8.48 -19.28 -36.07
N LYS A 275 -7.15 -19.04 -36.12
CA LYS A 275 -6.45 -18.01 -36.93
C LYS A 275 -6.44 -18.34 -38.44
N PRO A 276 -6.19 -17.33 -39.30
CA PRO A 276 -5.34 -17.57 -40.47
C PRO A 276 -4.29 -16.46 -40.76
N GLY A 277 -3.11 -16.91 -41.25
CA GLY A 277 -2.42 -16.32 -42.41
C GLY A 277 -1.32 -15.27 -42.20
N GLN A 278 -0.06 -15.69 -42.35
CA GLN A 278 1.13 -14.84 -42.56
C GLN A 278 1.21 -14.31 -44.01
N LYS A 279 1.74 -13.09 -44.21
CA LYS A 279 2.57 -12.71 -45.39
C LYS A 279 3.65 -11.66 -45.06
N GLN A 280 4.86 -11.95 -45.56
CA GLN A 280 6.08 -11.15 -45.79
C GLN A 280 5.82 -9.91 -46.69
N THR A 281 6.62 -8.86 -46.90
CA THR A 281 7.99 -8.35 -46.56
C THR A 281 8.07 -6.89 -47.08
N ALA A 282 8.99 -6.05 -46.55
CA ALA A 282 9.93 -5.16 -47.29
C ALA A 282 10.29 -3.81 -46.56
N LYS A 283 11.61 -3.58 -46.41
CA LYS A 283 12.34 -2.28 -46.30
C LYS A 283 12.69 -1.79 -47.74
N PRO A 284 13.13 -0.54 -48.05
CA PRO A 284 14.11 0.35 -47.38
C PRO A 284 13.70 1.85 -47.44
N GLY A 285 14.47 2.90 -47.11
CA GLY A 285 15.90 3.07 -46.85
C GLY A 285 16.20 4.43 -46.19
N ALA A 286 17.46 4.59 -45.80
CA ALA A 286 18.01 5.73 -45.09
C ALA A 286 18.43 6.85 -46.05
N THR A 287 18.42 8.09 -45.55
CA THR A 287 19.40 9.11 -45.95
C THR A 287 19.70 10.03 -44.76
N SER A 288 20.99 10.27 -44.57
CA SER A 288 21.64 11.07 -43.54
C SER A 288 22.17 12.36 -44.13
N GLN A 289 22.15 13.44 -43.35
CA GLN A 289 23.06 14.60 -43.33
C GLN A 289 22.49 15.51 -42.22
N GLY A 290 23.17 15.96 -41.17
CA GLY A 290 24.58 16.13 -40.91
C GLY A 290 24.84 17.62 -40.72
N GLN A 291 24.97 18.11 -39.48
CA GLN A 291 25.86 19.21 -39.09
C GLN A 291 25.92 19.34 -37.57
N CYS A 292 27.16 19.43 -37.07
CA CYS A 292 27.56 19.57 -35.68
C CYS A 292 28.12 20.99 -35.52
N GLY A 293 27.74 21.68 -34.45
CA GLY A 293 28.26 22.99 -34.07
C GLY A 293 27.87 23.39 -32.65
N ASP A 294 28.89 23.61 -31.82
CA ASP A 294 28.98 24.43 -30.59
C ASP A 294 27.98 24.26 -29.44
N SER A 295 28.26 23.25 -28.61
CA SER A 295 28.60 23.30 -27.17
C SER A 295 27.99 24.33 -26.20
N THR A 296 26.71 24.66 -26.32
CA THR A 296 25.79 24.80 -25.17
C THR A 296 24.42 24.34 -25.62
N ALA A 297 23.85 23.29 -25.01
CA ALA A 297 22.54 22.77 -25.41
C ALA A 297 21.47 23.87 -25.27
N ASN A 298 20.80 24.21 -26.38
CA ASN A 298 19.65 25.11 -26.34
C ASN A 298 18.50 24.41 -25.59
N MET A 299 17.91 25.10 -24.61
CA MET A 299 16.80 24.56 -23.82
C MET A 299 15.58 24.19 -24.68
N ASP A 300 15.36 24.90 -25.79
CA ASP A 300 14.30 24.58 -26.76
C ASP A 300 14.54 23.20 -27.40
N ASP A 301 15.77 22.93 -27.82
CA ASP A 301 16.14 21.67 -28.46
C ASP A 301 16.05 20.50 -27.48
N CYS A 302 16.44 20.71 -26.22
CA CYS A 302 16.25 19.73 -25.15
C CYS A 302 14.75 19.45 -24.92
N PHE A 303 13.92 20.48 -24.84
CA PHE A 303 12.48 20.32 -24.64
C PHE A 303 11.83 19.56 -25.80
N GLU A 304 12.12 19.94 -27.05
CA GLU A 304 11.57 19.28 -28.25
C GLU A 304 12.05 17.82 -28.38
N LEU A 305 13.31 17.54 -28.05
CA LEU A 305 13.82 16.17 -27.98
C LEU A 305 13.08 15.36 -26.92
N GLY A 306 12.89 15.91 -25.72
CA GLY A 306 12.15 15.28 -24.63
C GLY A 306 10.70 15.00 -25.03
N PHE A 307 10.00 16.02 -25.54
CA PHE A 307 8.59 15.96 -25.90
C PHE A 307 8.34 14.94 -27.01
N SER A 308 9.14 15.00 -28.08
CA SER A 308 9.05 14.04 -29.18
C SER A 308 9.38 12.60 -28.75
N SER A 309 10.25 12.43 -27.75
CA SER A 309 10.61 11.11 -27.20
C SER A 309 9.49 10.53 -26.35
N VAL A 310 8.87 11.35 -25.47
CA VAL A 310 7.70 10.94 -24.68
C VAL A 310 6.51 10.60 -25.59
N ARG A 311 6.25 11.39 -26.64
CA ARG A 311 5.20 11.12 -27.63
C ARG A 311 5.34 9.74 -28.30
N LEU A 312 6.57 9.34 -28.60
CA LEU A 312 6.84 8.02 -29.19
C LEU A 312 6.69 6.91 -28.15
N ALA A 313 7.13 7.15 -26.92
CA ALA A 313 6.97 6.23 -25.80
C ALA A 313 5.50 5.95 -25.49
N THR A 314 4.65 6.97 -25.49
CA THR A 314 3.22 6.81 -25.26
C THR A 314 2.53 6.03 -26.37
N ALA A 315 2.91 6.25 -27.64
CA ALA A 315 2.43 5.43 -28.75
C ALA A 315 2.81 3.95 -28.59
N GLU A 316 3.97 3.67 -27.99
CA GLU A 316 4.40 2.30 -27.69
C GLU A 316 3.66 1.70 -26.49
N LEU A 317 3.39 2.50 -25.46
CA LEU A 317 2.57 2.11 -24.30
C LEU A 317 1.12 1.78 -24.71
N MET A 318 0.56 2.48 -25.69
CA MET A 318 -0.78 2.16 -26.22
C MET A 318 -0.82 0.80 -26.93
N LYS A 319 0.22 0.43 -27.69
CA LYS A 319 0.31 -0.90 -28.32
C LYS A 319 0.38 -2.03 -27.30
N ALA A 320 1.00 -1.78 -26.15
CA ALA A 320 1.10 -2.77 -25.07
C ALA A 320 -0.27 -3.25 -24.60
N LEU A 321 -1.24 -2.32 -24.51
CA LEU A 321 -2.60 -2.60 -24.07
C LEU A 321 -3.37 -3.49 -25.07
N GLU A 322 -3.14 -3.30 -26.38
CA GLU A 322 -3.76 -4.12 -27.43
C GLU A 322 -3.27 -5.57 -27.41
N LEU A 323 -2.05 -5.80 -26.91
CA LEU A 323 -1.39 -7.09 -26.97
C LEU A 323 -1.66 -7.96 -25.72
N GLN A 324 -1.77 -7.39 -24.52
CA GLN A 324 -2.07 -8.15 -23.29
C GLN A 324 -2.75 -7.30 -22.19
N PRO A 325 -3.96 -7.65 -21.71
CA PRO A 325 -4.68 -6.86 -20.70
C PRO A 325 -4.28 -7.10 -19.23
N LYS A 326 -3.45 -8.11 -18.90
CA LYS A 326 -2.98 -8.35 -17.52
C LYS A 326 -1.52 -8.81 -17.49
N PHE A 327 -0.66 -8.00 -16.87
CA PHE A 327 0.78 -8.26 -16.77
C PHE A 327 1.13 -9.11 -15.55
N ILE A 328 1.98 -10.12 -15.75
CA ILE A 328 2.64 -10.86 -14.67
C ILE A 328 3.95 -10.12 -14.36
N SER A 329 4.09 -9.64 -13.12
CA SER A 329 5.31 -8.94 -12.66
C SER A 329 6.53 -9.86 -12.70
N ALA A 330 7.67 -9.32 -13.15
CA ALA A 330 8.99 -9.96 -13.01
C ALA A 330 9.63 -9.70 -11.63
N SER A 331 9.04 -8.82 -10.81
CA SER A 331 9.54 -8.39 -9.49
C SER A 331 8.55 -8.70 -8.37
N THR A 332 8.89 -8.31 -7.13
CA THR A 332 8.11 -8.64 -5.92
C THR A 332 6.62 -8.31 -6.06
N ARG A 333 5.80 -8.86 -5.16
CA ARG A 333 4.33 -8.78 -5.19
C ARG A 333 3.76 -7.36 -5.42
N ARG A 334 4.38 -6.29 -4.87
CA ARG A 334 3.88 -4.90 -4.95
C ARG A 334 4.71 -4.00 -5.85
N ASP A 335 6.01 -4.20 -5.87
CA ASP A 335 6.90 -3.46 -6.75
C ASP A 335 6.90 -4.17 -8.10
N MET A 336 6.05 -3.72 -9.02
CA MET A 336 5.84 -4.35 -10.34
C MET A 336 6.84 -3.82 -11.37
N TYR A 337 7.11 -4.61 -12.41
CA TYR A 337 7.87 -4.20 -13.59
C TYR A 337 7.45 -5.04 -14.78
N THR A 338 7.33 -4.41 -15.95
CA THR A 338 6.92 -5.06 -17.20
C THR A 338 8.02 -4.87 -18.26
N GLU A 339 8.03 -5.72 -19.29
CA GLU A 339 8.94 -5.57 -20.43
C GLU A 339 8.86 -4.19 -21.11
N TRP A 340 7.69 -3.54 -21.01
CA TRP A 340 7.44 -2.22 -21.60
C TRP A 340 8.22 -1.10 -20.91
N HIS A 341 8.56 -1.25 -19.63
CA HIS A 341 9.44 -0.30 -18.94
C HIS A 341 10.81 -0.29 -19.63
N GLY A 342 11.42 -1.46 -19.78
CA GLY A 342 12.73 -1.60 -20.43
C GLY A 342 12.72 -1.10 -21.87
N ARG A 343 11.65 -1.39 -22.62
CA ARG A 343 11.52 -0.93 -24.01
C ARG A 343 11.39 0.58 -24.15
N ILE A 344 10.55 1.22 -23.32
CA ILE A 344 10.38 2.67 -23.30
C ILE A 344 11.67 3.35 -22.83
N GLU A 345 12.29 2.83 -21.77
CA GLU A 345 13.56 3.29 -21.24
C GLU A 345 14.65 3.28 -22.31
N GLU A 346 14.91 2.14 -22.95
CA GLU A 346 15.94 2.02 -23.98
C GLU A 346 15.69 2.97 -25.15
N MET A 347 14.43 3.13 -25.55
CA MET A 347 14.06 4.02 -26.64
C MET A 347 14.38 5.49 -26.33
N ILE A 348 13.99 5.96 -25.14
CA ILE A 348 14.24 7.34 -24.72
C ILE A 348 15.74 7.57 -24.49
N LYS A 349 16.41 6.66 -23.76
CA LYS A 349 17.86 6.72 -23.51
C LYS A 349 18.65 6.83 -24.80
N LYS A 350 18.39 5.94 -25.77
CA LYS A 350 19.12 5.94 -27.05
C LYS A 350 18.94 7.23 -27.83
N ARG A 351 17.75 7.85 -27.78
CA ARG A 351 17.48 9.14 -28.44
C ARG A 351 18.25 10.27 -27.76
N ILE A 352 18.19 10.34 -26.43
CA ILE A 352 18.89 11.36 -25.64
C ILE A 352 20.40 11.22 -25.82
N SER A 353 20.98 10.05 -25.56
CA SER A 353 22.43 9.84 -25.64
C SER A 353 23.00 9.99 -27.04
N LYS A 354 22.18 9.87 -28.10
CA LYS A 354 22.62 10.14 -29.48
C LYS A 354 22.87 11.64 -29.71
N VAL A 355 22.09 12.52 -29.07
CA VAL A 355 22.18 13.97 -29.23
C VAL A 355 23.07 14.57 -28.14
N TYR A 356 22.93 14.08 -26.91
CA TYR A 356 23.61 14.56 -25.71
C TYR A 356 24.30 13.40 -24.98
N PRO A 357 25.46 12.92 -25.48
CA PRO A 357 26.17 11.78 -24.90
C PRO A 357 26.70 12.05 -23.48
N ASP A 358 26.96 13.31 -23.14
CA ASP A 358 27.54 13.72 -21.86
C ASP A 358 26.47 14.04 -20.79
N HIS A 359 25.18 14.06 -21.16
CA HIS A 359 24.11 14.30 -20.19
C HIS A 359 23.85 13.05 -19.35
N ILE A 360 23.58 13.25 -18.06
CA ILE A 360 23.25 12.19 -17.12
C ILE A 360 21.80 11.75 -17.37
N ILE A 361 21.52 10.45 -17.27
CA ILE A 361 20.15 9.92 -17.29
C ILE A 361 19.90 9.11 -16.02
N ILE A 362 18.98 9.59 -15.20
CA ILE A 362 18.42 8.87 -14.06
C ILE A 362 17.11 8.24 -14.52
N VAL A 363 16.92 6.96 -14.26
CA VAL A 363 15.69 6.24 -14.61
C VAL A 363 15.33 5.24 -13.52
N GLU A 364 14.07 4.83 -13.50
CA GLU A 364 13.56 3.68 -12.74
C GLU A 364 14.22 2.33 -13.19
N ASN A 365 15.54 2.19 -13.05
CA ASN A 365 16.24 0.94 -13.39
C ASN A 365 16.17 -0.05 -12.23
N LYS A 366 15.74 -1.29 -12.50
CA LYS A 366 15.81 -2.40 -11.53
C LYS A 366 17.15 -3.14 -11.55
N ALA A 367 17.92 -3.11 -12.63
CA ALA A 367 19.24 -3.76 -12.71
C ALA A 367 20.31 -3.10 -11.81
N ASP A 368 20.05 -1.87 -11.33
CA ASP A 368 20.93 -1.10 -10.44
C ASP A 368 20.32 -0.90 -9.04
N TYR A 369 19.41 -1.77 -8.59
CA TYR A 369 18.80 -1.69 -7.25
C TYR A 369 19.86 -1.56 -6.14
N ASP A 370 20.98 -2.28 -6.27
CA ASP A 370 22.12 -2.27 -5.33
C ASP A 370 22.98 -0.99 -5.41
N LYS A 371 22.84 -0.18 -6.48
CA LYS A 371 23.58 1.09 -6.67
C LYS A 371 22.75 2.33 -6.34
N ARG A 372 21.49 2.19 -5.91
CA ARG A 372 20.59 3.33 -5.63
C ARG A 372 21.12 4.28 -4.54
N SER A 373 21.89 3.75 -3.59
CA SER A 373 22.56 4.54 -2.53
C SER A 373 23.66 5.46 -3.07
N ALA A 374 24.11 5.27 -4.33
CA ALA A 374 25.11 6.09 -5.00
C ALA A 374 24.52 7.12 -5.99
N LEU A 375 23.22 7.07 -6.30
CA LEU A 375 22.56 8.07 -7.14
C LEU A 375 22.64 9.44 -6.45
N LYS A 376 23.20 10.44 -7.14
CA LYS A 376 23.25 11.82 -6.68
C LYS A 376 22.84 12.75 -7.80
N LEU A 377 21.91 13.66 -7.52
CA LEU A 377 21.66 14.77 -8.41
C LEU A 377 22.84 15.75 -8.35
N THR A 378 23.49 15.95 -9.48
CA THR A 378 24.64 16.87 -9.60
C THR A 378 24.22 18.19 -10.26
N ALA A 379 25.18 19.10 -10.45
CA ALA A 379 24.95 20.31 -11.23
C ALA A 379 24.82 20.03 -12.74
N ALA A 380 25.33 18.89 -13.21
CA ALA A 380 25.36 18.56 -14.63
C ALA A 380 23.93 18.34 -15.20
N PRO A 381 23.72 18.65 -16.50
CA PRO A 381 22.50 18.32 -17.22
C PRO A 381 22.05 16.88 -16.99
N THR A 382 20.86 16.71 -16.43
CA THR A 382 20.33 15.43 -15.99
C THR A 382 18.90 15.24 -16.48
N TRP A 383 18.66 14.17 -17.24
CA TRP A 383 17.34 13.70 -17.61
C TRP A 383 16.85 12.71 -16.56
N ILE A 384 15.64 12.89 -16.05
CA ILE A 384 15.05 12.00 -15.05
C ILE A 384 13.78 11.39 -15.65
N LEU A 385 13.75 10.07 -15.80
CA LEU A 385 12.72 9.34 -16.51
C LEU A 385 12.02 8.33 -15.61
N ASP A 386 10.69 8.37 -15.60
CA ASP A 386 9.84 7.23 -15.24
C ASP A 386 9.19 6.71 -16.53
N PRO A 387 9.58 5.51 -17.01
CA PRO A 387 9.00 4.92 -18.20
C PRO A 387 7.49 4.68 -18.10
N ILE A 388 6.99 4.27 -16.92
CA ILE A 388 5.59 3.93 -16.66
C ILE A 388 5.26 4.22 -15.19
N ASP A 389 4.96 5.48 -14.85
CA ASP A 389 4.45 5.81 -13.51
C ASP A 389 3.02 5.27 -13.38
N GLY A 390 2.73 4.62 -12.25
CA GLY A 390 1.50 3.88 -12.04
C GLY A 390 1.49 2.51 -12.70
N THR A 391 2.59 1.77 -12.67
CA THR A 391 2.72 0.39 -13.20
C THR A 391 1.60 -0.55 -12.74
N MET A 392 1.18 -0.43 -11.47
CA MET A 392 0.08 -1.25 -10.93
C MET A 392 -1.24 -0.92 -11.62
N ASN A 393 -1.51 0.37 -11.86
CA ASN A 393 -2.72 0.79 -12.57
C ASN A 393 -2.71 0.25 -14.01
N PHE A 394 -1.57 0.37 -14.68
CA PHE A 394 -1.35 -0.18 -16.01
C PHE A 394 -1.62 -1.69 -16.07
N ALA A 395 -1.11 -2.45 -15.09
CA ALA A 395 -1.29 -3.90 -15.03
C ALA A 395 -2.75 -4.34 -14.81
N HIS A 396 -3.57 -3.49 -14.22
CA HIS A 396 -4.99 -3.72 -13.95
C HIS A 396 -5.91 -3.01 -14.97
N GLY A 397 -5.36 -2.33 -15.98
CA GLY A 397 -6.14 -1.60 -16.97
C GLY A 397 -6.84 -0.34 -16.43
N PHE A 398 -6.41 0.17 -15.28
CA PHE A 398 -6.89 1.42 -14.73
C PHE A 398 -6.20 2.59 -15.47
N PRO A 399 -6.93 3.52 -16.11
CA PRO A 399 -6.38 4.50 -17.07
C PRO A 399 -5.67 5.70 -16.41
N TYR A 400 -4.94 5.44 -15.33
CA TYR A 400 -4.23 6.42 -14.53
C TYR A 400 -2.74 6.05 -14.44
N THR A 401 -2.10 6.13 -15.60
CA THR A 401 -0.71 5.76 -15.84
C THR A 401 -0.13 6.70 -16.89
N CYS A 402 1.15 7.03 -16.79
CA CYS A 402 1.81 7.93 -17.73
C CYS A 402 3.29 7.58 -17.99
N VAL A 403 3.86 8.20 -19.01
CA VAL A 403 5.31 8.34 -19.18
C VAL A 403 5.70 9.71 -18.63
N SER A 404 6.73 9.78 -17.78
CA SER A 404 7.20 11.03 -17.15
C SER A 404 8.67 11.27 -17.44
N LEU A 405 9.00 12.45 -17.96
CA LEU A 405 10.37 12.88 -18.25
C LEU A 405 10.60 14.30 -17.75
N ALA A 406 11.70 14.51 -17.04
CA ALA A 406 12.14 15.82 -16.59
C ALA A 406 13.57 16.10 -17.03
N PHE A 407 13.90 17.38 -17.14
CA PHE A 407 15.26 17.84 -17.32
C PHE A 407 15.65 18.80 -16.20
N TRP A 408 16.78 18.50 -15.56
CA TRP A 408 17.32 19.22 -14.41
C TRP A 408 18.75 19.67 -14.72
N GLN A 409 19.08 20.90 -14.36
CA GLN A 409 20.41 21.48 -14.51
C GLN A 409 20.71 22.35 -13.28
N GLU A 410 21.95 22.39 -12.78
CA GLU A 410 22.29 23.10 -11.55
C GLU A 410 21.42 22.69 -10.34
N LYS A 411 21.01 21.41 -10.29
CA LYS A 411 20.07 20.84 -9.29
C LYS A 411 18.71 21.55 -9.25
N GLN A 412 18.30 22.11 -10.39
CA GLN A 412 17.10 22.90 -10.54
C GLN A 412 16.28 22.36 -11.73
N PRO A 413 14.95 22.26 -11.62
CA PRO A 413 14.13 21.76 -12.72
C PRO A 413 13.95 22.81 -13.82
N GLU A 414 14.22 22.43 -15.06
CA GLU A 414 14.11 23.31 -16.23
C GLU A 414 12.85 23.04 -17.05
N PHE A 415 12.50 21.77 -17.24
CA PHE A 415 11.19 21.36 -17.77
C PHE A 415 10.73 19.98 -17.26
N GLY A 416 9.43 19.75 -17.33
CA GLY A 416 8.78 18.46 -17.07
C GLY A 416 7.74 18.15 -18.16
N ILE A 417 7.68 16.88 -18.59
CA ILE A 417 6.76 16.35 -19.60
C ILE A 417 6.16 15.07 -19.04
N ILE A 418 4.84 15.05 -18.86
CA ILE A 418 4.10 13.92 -18.29
C ILE A 418 2.94 13.62 -19.24
N TRP A 419 2.84 12.40 -19.75
CA TRP A 419 1.80 12.07 -20.73
C TRP A 419 1.05 10.81 -20.35
N ASN A 420 -0.24 10.99 -19.99
CA ASN A 420 -1.20 9.90 -19.84
C ASN A 420 -1.89 9.67 -21.21
N PRO A 421 -1.57 8.57 -21.92
CA PRO A 421 -2.12 8.34 -23.25
C PRO A 421 -3.57 7.83 -23.22
N PHE A 422 -4.02 7.26 -22.10
CA PHE A 422 -5.37 6.69 -21.97
C PHE A 422 -6.45 7.77 -21.89
N LEU A 423 -6.09 8.94 -21.36
CA LEU A 423 -6.97 10.09 -21.23
C LEU A 423 -6.66 11.21 -22.24
N ASP A 424 -5.67 11.01 -23.11
CA ASP A 424 -5.14 12.01 -24.03
C ASP A 424 -4.74 13.33 -23.33
N GLN A 425 -3.97 13.19 -22.24
CA GLN A 425 -3.52 14.29 -21.40
C GLN A 425 -2.00 14.38 -21.40
N CYS A 426 -1.46 15.41 -22.06
CA CYS A 426 -0.05 15.75 -22.04
C CYS A 426 0.18 16.99 -21.16
N TYR A 427 0.77 16.80 -19.99
CA TYR A 427 1.16 17.88 -19.09
C TYR A 427 2.59 18.31 -19.40
N THR A 428 2.81 19.61 -19.50
CA THR A 428 4.13 20.19 -19.71
C THR A 428 4.32 21.40 -18.81
N ALA A 429 5.54 21.58 -18.31
CA ALA A 429 5.95 22.82 -17.68
C ALA A 429 7.38 23.13 -18.08
N ARG A 430 7.65 24.41 -18.28
CA ARG A 430 8.99 24.93 -18.51
C ARG A 430 9.18 26.16 -17.66
N ARG A 431 10.36 26.26 -17.06
CA ARG A 431 10.72 27.33 -16.13
C ARG A 431 10.46 28.72 -16.73
N GLY A 432 9.56 29.47 -16.11
CA GLY A 432 9.16 30.81 -16.53
C GLY A 432 8.15 30.89 -17.68
N TYR A 433 7.66 29.76 -18.19
CA TYR A 433 6.67 29.70 -19.27
C TYR A 433 5.28 29.26 -18.78
N GLY A 434 5.15 28.83 -17.54
CA GLY A 434 3.91 28.27 -16.99
C GLY A 434 3.79 26.75 -17.17
N ALA A 435 2.69 26.23 -16.63
CA ALA A 435 2.30 24.82 -16.72
C ALA A 435 1.05 24.67 -17.60
N PHE A 436 1.01 23.63 -18.42
CA PHE A 436 -0.06 23.38 -19.38
C PHE A 436 -0.49 21.92 -19.35
N MET A 437 -1.78 21.67 -19.57
CA MET A 437 -2.29 20.38 -20.02
C MET A 437 -2.79 20.53 -21.46
N ASN A 438 -2.15 19.81 -22.38
CA ASN A 438 -2.24 19.99 -23.81
C ASN A 438 -1.90 21.45 -24.18
N VAL A 439 -2.91 22.27 -24.44
CA VAL A 439 -2.76 23.72 -24.72
C VAL A 439 -3.35 24.61 -23.63
N LYS A 440 -3.97 24.03 -22.61
CA LYS A 440 -4.68 24.79 -21.57
C LYS A 440 -3.73 25.10 -20.41
N PRO A 441 -3.59 26.37 -20.00
CA PRO A 441 -2.78 26.71 -18.84
C PRO A 441 -3.40 26.12 -17.56
N LEU A 442 -2.54 25.74 -16.63
CA LEU A 442 -2.89 25.16 -15.34
C LEU A 442 -2.76 26.21 -14.24
N ASN A 443 -3.65 26.12 -13.26
CA ASN A 443 -3.56 26.89 -12.03
C ASN A 443 -4.02 25.99 -10.89
N VAL A 444 -3.25 25.99 -9.81
CA VAL A 444 -3.67 25.34 -8.57
C VAL A 444 -4.96 25.98 -8.03
N SER A 445 -5.66 25.26 -7.15
CA SER A 445 -6.84 25.80 -6.50
C SER A 445 -6.49 27.01 -5.60
N LYS A 446 -7.50 27.80 -5.22
CA LYS A 446 -7.34 28.91 -4.26
C LYS A 446 -7.63 28.49 -2.82
N ARG A 447 -7.94 27.21 -2.57
CA ARG A 447 -8.29 26.73 -1.22
C ARG A 447 -7.02 26.65 -0.39
N ASP A 448 -7.06 27.21 0.81
CA ASP A 448 -5.92 27.31 1.72
C ASP A 448 -6.21 26.75 3.13
N GLN A 449 -7.41 26.19 3.34
CA GLN A 449 -7.85 25.58 4.59
C GLN A 449 -8.03 24.06 4.42
N LEU A 450 -7.47 23.28 5.34
CA LEU A 450 -7.56 21.82 5.27
C LEU A 450 -9.00 21.31 5.27
N SER A 451 -9.90 21.92 6.04
CA SER A 451 -11.31 21.51 6.15
C SER A 451 -12.10 21.60 4.85
N GLU A 452 -11.63 22.40 3.89
CA GLU A 452 -12.24 22.56 2.57
C GLU A 452 -11.47 21.81 1.49
N ALA A 453 -10.30 21.25 1.82
CA ALA A 453 -9.35 20.67 0.88
C ALA A 453 -9.64 19.18 0.57
N LEU A 454 -9.54 18.82 -0.70
CA LEU A 454 -9.41 17.45 -1.19
C LEU A 454 -7.92 17.08 -1.22
N ILE A 455 -7.55 16.10 -0.40
CA ILE A 455 -6.17 15.65 -0.24
C ILE A 455 -5.98 14.34 -0.99
N ILE A 456 -4.86 14.20 -1.70
CA ILE A 456 -4.41 12.92 -2.25
C ILE A 456 -3.29 12.36 -1.38
N HIS A 457 -3.22 11.04 -1.23
CA HIS A 457 -2.10 10.33 -0.63
C HIS A 457 -1.83 9.02 -1.37
N GLU A 458 -0.66 8.44 -1.12
CA GLU A 458 -0.36 7.07 -1.55
C GLU A 458 0.24 6.26 -0.40
N LEU A 459 -0.09 4.97 -0.37
CA LEU A 459 0.47 4.02 0.59
C LEU A 459 1.87 3.53 0.16
N GLY A 460 2.22 3.66 -1.12
CA GLY A 460 3.48 3.18 -1.69
C GLY A 460 3.62 1.66 -1.67
N THR A 461 4.71 1.16 -2.26
CA THR A 461 5.04 -0.27 -2.31
C THR A 461 5.80 -0.74 -1.06
N ASP A 462 6.50 0.18 -0.39
CA ASP A 462 7.22 -0.07 0.87
C ASP A 462 6.29 0.07 2.09
N LEU A 463 6.10 -1.06 2.78
CA LEU A 463 5.27 -1.20 3.98
C LEU A 463 6.04 -1.02 5.30
N THR A 464 7.34 -0.71 5.27
CA THR A 464 8.16 -0.51 6.47
C THR A 464 7.54 0.51 7.44
N PHE A 465 6.79 1.48 6.90
CA PHE A 465 6.10 2.52 7.66
C PHE A 465 4.57 2.48 7.52
N ALA A 466 4.00 1.30 7.25
CA ALA A 466 2.56 1.13 7.03
C ALA A 466 1.69 1.75 8.13
N ASP A 467 2.02 1.51 9.41
CA ASP A 467 1.23 2.03 10.53
C ASP A 467 1.28 3.57 10.62
N LYS A 468 2.44 4.17 10.37
CA LYS A 468 2.58 5.64 10.32
C LYS A 468 1.78 6.23 9.15
N LYS A 469 1.82 5.57 7.99
CA LYS A 469 1.04 5.98 6.81
C LYS A 469 -0.46 5.90 7.07
N LEU A 470 -0.93 4.81 7.68
CA LEU A 470 -2.35 4.63 8.05
C LEU A 470 -2.79 5.63 9.14
N LYS A 471 -1.91 5.96 10.10
CA LYS A 471 -2.16 7.01 11.08
C LYS A 471 -2.30 8.40 10.44
N ASN A 472 -1.45 8.74 9.47
CA ASN A 472 -1.56 9.99 8.72
C ASN A 472 -2.90 10.05 7.97
N ILE A 473 -3.28 8.95 7.33
CA ILE A 473 -4.55 8.81 6.61
C ILE A 473 -5.75 9.06 7.53
N ASP A 474 -5.83 8.39 8.70
CA ASP A 474 -6.94 8.59 9.66
C ASP A 474 -7.00 10.03 10.17
N GLN A 475 -5.87 10.64 10.52
CA GLN A 475 -5.82 12.01 11.01
C GLN A 475 -6.29 13.04 9.96
N ILE A 476 -5.91 12.83 8.70
CA ILE A 476 -6.28 13.72 7.60
C ILE A 476 -7.74 13.47 7.21
N ALA A 477 -8.21 12.23 7.11
CA ALA A 477 -9.58 11.89 6.73
C ALA A 477 -10.64 12.51 7.67
N ARG A 478 -10.29 12.73 8.95
CA ARG A 478 -11.13 13.39 9.95
C ARG A 478 -11.19 14.91 9.82
N LYS A 479 -10.18 15.53 9.21
CA LYS A 479 -10.03 17.00 9.15
C LYS A 479 -10.22 17.58 7.76
N ALA A 480 -9.90 16.83 6.72
CA ALA A 480 -10.01 17.25 5.33
C ALA A 480 -11.44 17.11 4.78
N HIS A 481 -11.72 17.79 3.68
CA HIS A 481 -13.01 17.68 2.98
C HIS A 481 -13.18 16.29 2.34
N GLY A 482 -12.08 15.73 1.84
CA GLY A 482 -12.01 14.36 1.35
C GLY A 482 -10.56 13.89 1.17
N LEU A 483 -10.40 12.57 1.03
CA LEU A 483 -9.11 11.91 0.84
C LEU A 483 -9.17 10.95 -0.35
N ARG A 484 -8.13 10.91 -1.20
CA ARG A 484 -8.05 10.05 -2.40
C ARG A 484 -6.70 9.34 -2.51
N SER A 485 -6.69 8.22 -3.22
CA SER A 485 -5.48 7.48 -3.64
C SER A 485 -5.74 6.85 -5.01
N LEU A 486 -4.92 7.22 -6.00
CA LEU A 486 -5.10 6.87 -7.41
C LEU A 486 -3.99 5.97 -7.96
N GLY A 487 -2.81 5.96 -7.35
CA GLY A 487 -1.72 5.03 -7.63
C GLY A 487 -0.70 5.46 -8.68
N SER A 488 -0.57 6.76 -8.97
CA SER A 488 0.53 7.34 -9.78
C SER A 488 0.96 8.65 -9.15
N THR A 489 2.21 8.73 -8.73
CA THR A 489 2.75 9.87 -7.98
C THR A 489 2.72 11.13 -8.83
N VAL A 490 3.18 11.07 -10.09
CA VAL A 490 3.28 12.28 -10.91
C VAL A 490 1.91 12.76 -11.40
N LEU A 491 0.97 11.85 -11.67
CA LEU A 491 -0.40 12.25 -12.03
C LEU A 491 -1.14 12.84 -10.82
N ASN A 492 -0.87 12.37 -9.60
CA ASN A 492 -1.38 13.02 -8.38
C ASN A 492 -0.88 14.46 -8.25
N MET A 493 0.38 14.74 -8.60
CA MET A 493 0.88 16.11 -8.71
C MET A 493 0.18 16.89 -9.83
N CYS A 494 -0.13 16.26 -10.97
CA CYS A 494 -0.91 16.89 -12.04
C CYS A 494 -2.34 17.27 -11.59
N MET A 495 -2.95 16.49 -10.69
CA MET A 495 -4.26 16.83 -10.11
C MET A 495 -4.21 18.09 -9.23
N VAL A 496 -3.10 18.25 -8.48
CA VAL A 496 -2.87 19.49 -7.71
C VAL A 496 -2.63 20.66 -8.64
N ALA A 497 -1.78 20.51 -9.67
CA ALA A 497 -1.51 21.54 -10.66
C ALA A 497 -2.77 22.01 -11.42
N GLN A 498 -3.72 21.10 -11.68
CA GLN A 498 -5.02 21.42 -12.28
C GLN A 498 -6.01 22.10 -11.33
N GLY A 499 -5.73 22.09 -10.02
CA GLY A 499 -6.67 22.53 -8.99
C GLY A 499 -7.84 21.56 -8.75
N PHE A 500 -7.74 20.32 -9.25
CA PHE A 500 -8.70 19.23 -8.98
C PHE A 500 -8.50 18.58 -7.62
N ALA A 501 -7.29 18.68 -7.08
CA ALA A 501 -6.98 18.41 -5.68
C ALA A 501 -6.24 19.62 -5.12
N ASP A 502 -6.29 19.78 -3.79
CA ASP A 502 -5.71 20.94 -3.14
C ASP A 502 -4.33 20.64 -2.56
N ALA A 503 -4.05 19.39 -2.19
CA ALA A 503 -2.71 18.95 -1.82
C ALA A 503 -2.51 17.44 -2.03
N TYR A 504 -1.24 17.04 -2.09
CA TYR A 504 -0.81 15.66 -2.20
C TYR A 504 0.48 15.45 -1.41
N TYR A 505 0.57 14.33 -0.67
CA TYR A 505 1.78 13.93 0.02
C TYR A 505 2.09 12.45 -0.19
N GLU A 506 3.37 12.11 -0.22
CA GLU A 506 3.82 10.72 -0.27
C GLU A 506 5.14 10.50 0.48
N PHE A 507 5.24 9.32 1.10
CA PHE A 507 6.48 8.78 1.68
C PHE A 507 6.85 7.48 0.96
N GLY A 508 8.05 7.44 0.38
CA GLY A 508 8.58 6.29 -0.34
C GLY A 508 8.67 6.47 -1.86
N CYS A 509 8.21 7.59 -2.43
CA CYS A 509 8.44 7.91 -3.83
C CYS A 509 9.93 8.12 -4.14
N HIS A 510 10.29 8.07 -5.41
CA HIS A 510 11.63 8.21 -5.96
C HIS A 510 11.79 9.52 -6.75
N ALA A 511 13.02 9.88 -7.10
CA ALA A 511 13.31 11.08 -7.86
C ALA A 511 12.55 11.14 -9.20
N TRP A 512 12.43 10.02 -9.91
CA TRP A 512 11.72 9.93 -11.19
C TRP A 512 10.20 10.11 -11.07
N ASP A 513 9.61 9.66 -9.96
CA ASP A 513 8.19 9.86 -9.65
C ASP A 513 7.85 11.35 -9.47
N MET A 514 8.79 12.15 -8.96
CA MET A 514 8.55 13.55 -8.57
C MET A 514 9.06 14.56 -9.60
N ALA A 515 10.17 14.26 -10.28
CA ALA A 515 11.00 15.26 -10.95
C ALA A 515 10.26 16.14 -11.96
N ALA A 516 9.36 15.57 -12.75
CA ALA A 516 8.58 16.34 -13.73
C ALA A 516 7.44 17.11 -13.06
N GLY A 517 6.82 16.53 -12.02
CA GLY A 517 5.74 17.14 -11.27
C GLY A 517 6.16 18.35 -10.44
N VAL A 518 7.42 18.40 -9.96
CA VAL A 518 7.93 19.52 -9.13
C VAL A 518 7.70 20.85 -9.84
N LEU A 519 8.21 20.98 -11.07
CA LEU A 519 8.10 22.21 -11.83
C LEU A 519 6.66 22.46 -12.29
N LEU A 520 5.93 21.40 -12.66
CA LEU A 520 4.53 21.51 -13.07
C LEU A 520 3.67 22.19 -11.99
N VAL A 521 3.80 21.76 -10.73
CA VAL A 521 3.03 22.35 -9.63
C VAL A 521 3.51 23.77 -9.33
N GLN A 522 4.82 24.03 -9.37
CA GLN A 522 5.39 25.37 -9.12
C GLN A 522 4.92 26.39 -10.17
N GLU A 523 5.01 26.05 -11.45
CA GLU A 523 4.57 26.90 -12.57
C GLU A 523 3.05 27.05 -12.63
N ALA A 524 2.28 26.11 -12.06
CA ALA A 524 0.84 26.25 -11.84
C ALA A 524 0.49 27.14 -10.62
N GLY A 525 1.49 27.66 -9.90
CA GLY A 525 1.32 28.54 -8.74
C GLY A 525 1.25 27.84 -7.38
N GLY A 526 1.50 26.54 -7.32
CA GLY A 526 1.55 25.76 -6.08
C GLY A 526 2.94 25.71 -5.44
N VAL A 527 3.04 24.95 -4.35
CA VAL A 527 4.29 24.69 -3.64
C VAL A 527 4.63 23.21 -3.63
N VAL A 528 5.92 22.89 -3.67
CA VAL A 528 6.44 21.54 -3.49
C VAL A 528 7.59 21.59 -2.50
N VAL A 529 7.45 20.86 -1.40
CA VAL A 529 8.35 20.88 -0.23
C VAL A 529 8.55 19.47 0.31
N ASP A 530 9.56 19.27 1.14
CA ASP A 530 9.60 18.10 2.02
C ASP A 530 8.44 18.19 3.04
N PRO A 531 7.86 17.07 3.52
CA PRO A 531 6.84 17.11 4.58
C PRO A 531 7.27 17.81 5.88
N SER A 532 8.56 18.10 6.07
CA SER A 532 9.11 18.96 7.13
C SER A 532 9.17 20.45 6.78
N LEU A 533 8.60 20.85 5.65
CA LEU A 533 8.57 22.20 5.08
C LEU A 533 9.94 22.73 4.63
N GLN A 534 10.96 21.89 4.59
CA GLN A 534 12.23 22.21 3.95
C GLN A 534 12.09 22.19 2.41
N PRO A 535 13.02 22.83 1.67
CA PRO A 535 13.07 22.69 0.23
C PRO A 535 13.02 21.22 -0.20
N VAL A 536 12.28 20.93 -1.28
CA VAL A 536 12.15 19.57 -1.78
C VAL A 536 13.53 19.01 -2.15
N ASP A 537 13.82 17.81 -1.65
CA ASP A 537 14.99 17.02 -2.03
C ASP A 537 14.50 15.77 -2.75
N LEU A 538 14.75 15.69 -4.06
CA LEU A 538 14.37 14.56 -4.91
C LEU A 538 14.92 13.22 -4.42
N MET A 539 16.02 13.24 -3.66
CA MET A 539 16.68 12.03 -3.16
C MET A 539 16.17 11.63 -1.77
N SER A 540 15.35 12.46 -1.12
CA SER A 540 14.87 12.24 0.26
C SER A 540 13.78 11.18 0.40
N ARG A 541 13.17 10.77 -0.72
CA ARG A 541 12.04 9.82 -0.79
C ARG A 541 10.73 10.33 -0.19
N ARG A 542 10.56 11.65 -0.09
CA ARG A 542 9.40 12.26 0.56
C ARG A 542 9.03 13.55 -0.16
N MET A 543 7.75 13.79 -0.30
CA MET A 543 7.27 15.07 -0.80
C MET A 543 5.90 15.42 -0.27
N LEU A 544 5.65 16.72 -0.25
CA LEU A 544 4.35 17.32 -0.05
C LEU A 544 4.21 18.44 -1.09
N CYS A 545 3.14 18.42 -1.87
CA CYS A 545 2.76 19.54 -2.69
C CYS A 545 1.36 20.02 -2.32
N ALA A 546 1.14 21.33 -2.46
CA ALA A 546 -0.12 21.95 -2.12
C ALA A 546 -0.38 23.17 -3.01
N SER A 547 -1.65 23.55 -3.10
CA SER A 547 -2.11 24.77 -3.76
C SER A 547 -1.57 26.04 -3.11
N SER A 548 -1.22 25.99 -1.82
CA SER A 548 -0.69 27.15 -1.09
C SER A 548 0.30 26.75 0.02
N PRO A 549 1.23 27.66 0.40
CA PRO A 549 2.11 27.45 1.55
C PRO A 549 1.36 27.19 2.86
N LYS A 550 0.21 27.85 3.05
CA LYS A 550 -0.61 27.70 4.26
C LYS A 550 -1.21 26.31 4.36
N LEU A 551 -1.78 25.78 3.28
CA LEU A 551 -2.29 24.40 3.27
C LEU A 551 -1.16 23.39 3.47
N ALA A 552 0.02 23.62 2.90
CA ALA A 552 1.20 22.80 3.15
C ALA A 552 1.60 22.77 4.64
N GLN A 553 1.53 23.91 5.33
CA GLN A 553 1.78 24.02 6.76
C GLN A 553 0.76 23.26 7.60
N GLU A 554 -0.54 23.44 7.32
CA GLU A 554 -1.61 22.73 8.03
C GLU A 554 -1.49 21.20 7.86
N LEU A 555 -1.20 20.74 6.64
CA LEU A 555 -1.02 19.32 6.35
C LEU A 555 0.25 18.78 7.03
N SER A 556 1.39 19.47 6.92
CA SER A 556 2.66 19.09 7.57
C SER A 556 2.53 18.94 9.08
N ALA A 557 1.72 19.78 9.74
CA ALA A 557 1.49 19.72 11.18
C ALA A 557 0.78 18.44 11.64
N LEU A 558 0.03 17.77 10.75
CA LEU A 558 -0.62 16.49 11.04
C LEU A 558 0.26 15.29 10.70
N LEU A 559 1.16 15.41 9.73
CA LEU A 559 1.94 14.27 9.27
C LEU A 559 2.92 13.78 10.34
N VAL A 560 2.74 12.52 10.75
CA VAL A 560 3.79 11.73 11.38
C VAL A 560 4.88 11.51 10.35
N LYS A 561 5.99 12.24 10.51
CA LYS A 561 7.12 12.23 9.58
C LYS A 561 7.82 10.87 9.63
N CYS A 562 7.89 10.18 8.50
CA CYS A 562 8.72 8.99 8.35
C CYS A 562 10.16 9.45 8.08
N LYS A 563 11.02 9.41 9.10
CA LYS A 563 12.47 9.57 8.89
C LYS A 563 12.98 8.31 8.18
N SER A 564 12.98 8.36 6.85
CA SER A 564 13.85 7.53 6.03
C SER A 564 15.29 7.93 6.34
N THR A 565 15.88 7.33 7.37
CA THR A 565 17.34 7.28 7.45
C THR A 565 17.71 6.17 6.48
N MET A 566 18.36 6.50 5.36
CA MET A 566 18.89 5.48 4.44
C MET A 566 20.01 4.72 5.15
N VAL A 567 19.65 3.75 5.98
CA VAL A 567 20.57 2.80 6.57
C VAL A 567 20.89 1.77 5.51
N ASN A 568 22.15 1.70 5.11
CA ASN A 568 22.61 0.63 4.23
C ASN A 568 22.75 -0.66 5.06
N VAL A 569 21.67 -1.45 5.11
CA VAL A 569 21.61 -2.70 5.87
C VAL A 569 22.65 -3.71 5.40
N ASP A 570 23.03 -3.71 4.12
CA ASP A 570 24.07 -4.60 3.60
C ASP A 570 25.45 -4.26 4.16
N GLN A 571 25.78 -2.97 4.22
CA GLN A 571 27.02 -2.51 4.85
C GLN A 571 27.04 -2.82 6.36
N CYS A 572 25.88 -2.73 7.03
CA CYS A 572 25.73 -3.17 8.41
C CYS A 572 26.02 -4.67 8.56
N ALA A 573 25.43 -5.51 7.70
CA ALA A 573 25.61 -6.96 7.70
C ALA A 573 27.07 -7.37 7.49
N GLU A 574 27.75 -6.80 6.49
CA GLU A 574 29.17 -7.06 6.24
C GLU A 574 30.03 -6.71 7.45
N GLN A 575 29.79 -5.53 8.05
CA GLN A 575 30.57 -5.08 9.20
C GLN A 575 30.39 -5.99 10.40
N ILE A 576 29.14 -6.32 10.74
CA ILE A 576 28.89 -7.11 11.94
C ILE A 576 29.36 -8.56 11.77
N CYS A 577 29.26 -9.15 10.57
CA CYS A 577 29.83 -10.46 10.29
C CYS A 577 31.33 -10.51 10.59
N GLN A 578 32.10 -9.52 10.13
CA GLN A 578 33.54 -9.44 10.38
C GLN A 578 33.87 -9.30 11.87
N LEU A 579 33.10 -8.48 12.59
CA LEU A 579 33.30 -8.27 14.03
C LEU A 579 32.94 -9.51 14.85
N VAL A 580 31.85 -10.21 14.51
CA VAL A 580 31.44 -11.46 15.15
C VAL A 580 32.42 -12.59 14.84
N ASP A 581 33.02 -12.64 13.65
CA ASP A 581 34.09 -13.60 13.32
C ASP A 581 35.30 -13.44 14.25
N GLN A 582 35.69 -12.19 14.53
CA GLN A 582 36.81 -11.88 15.41
C GLN A 582 36.45 -12.19 16.87
N ALA A 583 35.27 -11.75 17.33
CA ALA A 583 34.79 -12.02 18.67
C ALA A 583 34.61 -13.53 18.93
N GLY A 584 34.14 -14.30 17.95
CA GLY A 584 33.98 -15.75 18.09
C GLY A 584 35.32 -16.49 18.21
N LYS A 585 36.39 -16.02 17.56
CA LYS A 585 37.75 -16.54 17.80
C LYS A 585 38.21 -16.26 19.23
N GLN A 586 37.97 -15.05 19.72
CA GLN A 586 38.28 -14.68 21.09
C GLN A 586 37.51 -15.54 22.10
N LEU A 587 36.22 -15.75 21.87
CA LEU A 587 35.37 -16.60 22.71
C LEU A 587 35.86 -18.05 22.73
N LEU A 588 36.27 -18.60 21.57
CA LEU A 588 36.81 -19.96 21.46
C LEU A 588 38.17 -20.13 22.15
N GLU A 589 39.04 -19.11 22.12
CA GLU A 589 40.30 -19.15 22.87
C GLU A 589 40.04 -19.04 24.37
N ALA A 590 39.15 -18.15 24.79
CA ALA A 590 38.75 -18.00 26.19
C ALA A 590 38.10 -19.28 26.74
N SER A 591 37.37 -20.04 25.92
CA SER A 591 36.79 -21.33 26.32
C SER A 591 37.83 -22.42 26.62
N LYS A 592 39.13 -22.18 26.40
CA LYS A 592 40.21 -23.11 26.79
C LYS A 592 40.72 -22.86 28.22
N GLU A 593 40.51 -21.67 28.78
CA GLU A 593 40.87 -21.28 30.15
C GLU A 593 39.64 -21.21 31.08
N LEU A 594 38.82 -22.26 31.05
CA LEU A 594 37.58 -22.35 31.83
C LEU A 594 37.84 -22.17 33.35
N ARG A 595 36.92 -21.47 34.05
CA ARG A 595 36.86 -21.21 35.52
C ARG A 595 37.39 -19.87 36.05
N LYS A 596 37.83 -18.93 35.22
CA LYS A 596 38.05 -17.53 35.65
C LYS A 596 36.78 -16.70 35.39
N PHE A 597 36.02 -16.41 36.44
CA PHE A 597 34.80 -15.60 36.38
C PHE A 597 34.71 -14.65 37.57
N GLU A 598 33.97 -13.57 37.38
CA GLU A 598 33.52 -12.65 38.42
C GLU A 598 32.00 -12.84 38.61
N THR A 599 31.48 -12.40 39.75
CA THR A 599 30.05 -12.40 40.04
C THR A 599 29.53 -10.97 39.95
N LYS A 600 28.46 -10.74 39.18
CA LYS A 600 27.75 -9.46 39.07
C LYS A 600 26.93 -9.21 40.35
N ALA A 601 25.61 -9.38 40.33
CA ALA A 601 24.76 -9.05 41.47
C ALA A 601 24.85 -10.09 42.62
N HIS A 602 25.15 -11.36 42.34
CA HIS A 602 25.32 -12.43 43.34
C HIS A 602 26.03 -13.67 42.77
N SER A 603 26.21 -14.71 43.61
CA SER A 603 26.95 -15.96 43.33
C SER A 603 26.46 -16.85 42.17
N ARG A 604 25.41 -16.44 41.45
CA ARG A 604 24.80 -17.17 40.32
C ARG A 604 24.65 -16.31 39.07
N ASP A 605 25.02 -15.04 39.15
CA ASP A 605 25.02 -14.07 38.06
C ASP A 605 26.49 -13.83 37.70
N LEU A 606 26.96 -14.57 36.70
CA LEU A 606 28.38 -14.69 36.37
C LEU A 606 28.70 -13.79 35.19
N VAL A 607 29.86 -13.17 35.21
CA VAL A 607 30.45 -12.45 34.08
C VAL A 607 31.91 -12.80 34.00
N THR A 608 32.47 -12.85 32.81
CA THR A 608 33.90 -12.99 32.62
C THR A 608 34.48 -11.71 32.05
N THR A 609 35.79 -11.51 32.17
CA THR A 609 36.47 -10.42 31.47
C THR A 609 36.31 -10.52 29.95
N THR A 610 35.91 -11.70 29.44
CA THR A 610 35.65 -11.94 28.01
C THR A 610 34.36 -11.27 27.55
N ASP A 611 33.30 -11.25 28.37
CA ASP A 611 32.01 -10.62 28.04
C ASP A 611 32.21 -9.12 27.75
N GLY A 612 32.80 -8.39 28.70
CA GLY A 612 33.08 -6.96 28.53
C GLY A 612 34.11 -6.67 27.43
N ALA A 613 35.04 -7.58 27.15
CA ALA A 613 35.99 -7.41 26.05
C ALA A 613 35.32 -7.57 24.66
N ILE A 614 34.46 -8.57 24.51
CA ILE A 614 33.70 -8.82 23.28
C ILE A 614 32.71 -7.67 23.04
N GLU A 615 31.91 -7.28 24.04
CA GLU A 615 30.95 -6.18 23.90
C GLU A 615 31.65 -4.89 23.46
N LYS A 616 32.74 -4.52 24.14
CA LYS A 616 33.54 -3.35 23.79
C LYS A 616 34.10 -3.43 22.37
N GLN A 617 34.61 -4.59 21.93
CA GLN A 617 35.11 -4.78 20.57
C GLN A 617 34.00 -4.58 19.52
N LEU A 618 32.83 -5.21 19.73
CA LEU A 618 31.69 -5.09 18.83
C LEU A 618 31.19 -3.64 18.77
N MET A 619 31.00 -3.00 19.92
CA MET A 619 30.54 -1.61 20.01
C MET A 619 31.51 -0.63 19.35
N GLN A 620 32.81 -0.70 19.67
CA GLN A 620 33.81 0.20 19.07
C GLN A 620 33.94 0.01 17.56
N GLY A 621 33.94 -1.25 17.09
CA GLY A 621 34.01 -1.57 15.66
C GLY A 621 32.78 -1.07 14.89
N LEU A 622 31.59 -1.13 15.51
CA LEU A 622 30.37 -0.59 14.94
C LEU A 622 30.33 0.94 15.00
N GLN A 623 30.75 1.55 16.11
CA GLN A 623 30.72 3.00 16.31
C GLN A 623 31.68 3.73 15.37
N LEU A 624 32.83 3.13 15.06
CA LEU A 624 33.78 3.65 14.08
C LEU A 624 33.14 3.82 12.69
N LYS A 625 32.29 2.85 12.28
CA LYS A 625 31.66 2.83 10.96
C LYS A 625 30.29 3.50 10.94
N PHE A 626 29.58 3.46 12.06
CA PHE A 626 28.20 3.93 12.22
C PHE A 626 28.04 4.82 13.47
N PRO A 627 28.67 6.01 13.50
CA PRO A 627 28.73 6.83 14.72
C PRO A 627 27.38 7.37 15.21
N GLN A 628 26.34 7.30 14.38
CA GLN A 628 24.97 7.73 14.67
C GLN A 628 24.04 6.58 15.12
N HIS A 629 24.52 5.33 15.17
CA HIS A 629 23.72 4.21 15.65
C HIS A 629 23.69 4.19 17.18
N VAL A 630 22.62 3.61 17.73
CA VAL A 630 22.41 3.41 19.16
C VAL A 630 22.75 1.98 19.53
N TYR A 631 23.04 1.73 20.82
CA TYR A 631 23.45 0.42 21.32
C TYR A 631 22.66 0.07 22.58
N ILE A 632 22.24 -1.18 22.68
CA ILE A 632 21.69 -1.81 23.89
C ILE A 632 22.55 -3.06 24.12
N GLY A 633 23.45 -3.01 25.10
CA GLY A 633 24.34 -4.12 25.47
C GLY A 633 24.04 -4.62 26.88
N GLU A 634 24.29 -5.89 27.14
CA GLU A 634 24.15 -6.50 28.46
C GLU A 634 25.08 -5.87 29.51
N GLU A 635 26.36 -5.69 29.17
CA GLU A 635 27.42 -5.33 30.13
C GLU A 635 27.57 -3.82 30.35
N GLY A 636 26.97 -3.00 29.48
CA GLY A 636 27.02 -1.54 29.55
C GLY A 636 28.43 -0.94 29.37
N THR A 637 29.34 -1.67 28.72
CA THR A 637 30.77 -1.37 28.62
C THR A 637 31.13 -0.41 27.48
N ALA A 638 30.61 0.83 27.52
CA ALA A 638 31.25 2.06 26.99
C ALA A 638 30.19 3.15 26.71
N GLY A 639 30.04 4.10 27.64
CA GLY A 639 29.47 5.43 27.34
C GLY A 639 28.10 5.47 26.67
N ALA A 640 27.33 4.37 26.71
CA ALA A 640 25.98 4.33 26.18
C ALA A 640 25.13 5.32 26.96
N ALA A 641 24.53 6.29 26.24
CA ALA A 641 23.55 7.17 26.83
C ALA A 641 22.50 6.29 27.55
N THR A 642 22.37 6.53 28.84
CA THR A 642 21.50 5.82 29.78
C THR A 642 20.07 5.85 29.28
N GLY A 643 19.67 4.81 28.56
CA GLY A 643 18.33 4.64 28.05
C GLY A 643 18.19 3.25 27.44
N ARG A 644 17.74 2.28 28.23
CA ARG A 644 17.25 0.97 27.77
C ARG A 644 15.93 1.10 27.01
N LYS A 645 15.75 2.16 26.21
CA LYS A 645 14.54 2.43 25.43
C LYS A 645 14.86 2.24 23.96
N LEU A 646 14.21 1.24 23.38
CA LEU A 646 14.22 1.07 21.94
C LEU A 646 13.46 2.23 21.29
N SER A 647 14.05 2.84 20.27
CA SER A 647 13.45 3.96 19.53
C SER A 647 13.47 3.66 18.03
N ASP A 648 13.04 4.63 17.22
CA ASP A 648 13.11 4.50 15.77
C ASP A 648 14.55 4.53 15.22
N ALA A 649 15.53 4.93 16.04
CA ALA A 649 16.93 5.00 15.63
C ALA A 649 17.50 3.61 15.28
N PRO A 650 18.46 3.52 14.33
CA PRO A 650 19.18 2.29 14.06
C PRO A 650 19.92 1.84 15.33
N THR A 651 19.55 0.68 15.85
CA THR A 651 19.97 0.21 17.18
C THR A 651 20.59 -1.18 17.06
N TRP A 652 21.79 -1.36 17.60
CA TRP A 652 22.42 -2.67 17.77
C TRP A 652 22.11 -3.18 19.17
N ILE A 653 21.49 -4.35 19.28
CA ILE A 653 21.19 -5.02 20.53
C ILE A 653 22.12 -6.23 20.64
N ILE A 654 22.97 -6.25 21.67
CA ILE A 654 24.14 -7.14 21.75
C ILE A 654 24.13 -7.87 23.08
N ASP A 655 24.23 -9.19 23.01
CA ASP A 655 24.66 -10.03 24.11
C ASP A 655 26.03 -10.64 23.71
N PRO A 656 27.12 -10.28 24.43
CA PRO A 656 28.45 -10.76 24.08
C PRO A 656 28.62 -12.27 24.30
N ILE A 657 27.95 -12.87 25.30
CA ILE A 657 28.01 -14.30 25.60
C ILE A 657 26.67 -14.74 26.25
N ASP A 658 25.66 -14.99 25.42
CA ASP A 658 24.41 -15.57 25.91
C ASP A 658 24.68 -17.00 26.39
N GLY A 659 24.24 -17.30 27.61
CA GLY A 659 24.62 -18.51 28.34
C GLY A 659 25.98 -18.43 29.02
N THR A 660 26.32 -17.32 29.68
CA THR A 660 27.58 -17.16 30.43
C THR A 660 27.84 -18.29 31.44
N ILE A 661 26.81 -18.80 32.10
CA ILE A 661 26.91 -19.97 33.00
C ILE A 661 27.40 -21.19 32.21
N ASN A 662 26.84 -21.44 31.04
CA ASN A 662 27.28 -22.53 30.16
C ASN A 662 28.74 -22.35 29.76
N PHE A 663 29.11 -21.13 29.37
CA PHE A 663 30.48 -20.79 29.00
C PHE A 663 31.47 -21.08 30.16
N VAL A 664 31.19 -20.60 31.38
CA VAL A 664 32.03 -20.83 32.57
C VAL A 664 32.20 -22.32 32.87
N HIS A 665 31.14 -23.11 32.69
CA HIS A 665 31.13 -24.55 32.95
C HIS A 665 31.61 -25.40 31.76
N GLY A 666 31.91 -24.80 30.61
CA GLY A 666 32.26 -25.51 29.38
C GLY A 666 31.10 -26.30 28.75
N PHE A 667 29.85 -25.98 29.10
CA PHE A 667 28.68 -26.54 28.43
C PHE A 667 28.53 -25.87 27.05
N PRO A 668 28.36 -26.63 25.96
CA PRO A 668 28.62 -26.13 24.61
C PRO A 668 27.51 -25.23 24.02
N TYR A 669 26.52 -24.81 24.81
CA TYR A 669 25.43 -23.94 24.38
C TYR A 669 25.62 -22.51 24.91
N SER A 670 26.64 -21.84 24.39
CA SER A 670 26.84 -20.39 24.57
C SER A 670 27.10 -19.73 23.21
N CYS A 671 26.67 -18.49 23.03
CA CYS A 671 26.82 -17.81 21.74
C CYS A 671 26.95 -16.30 21.87
N ILE A 672 27.56 -15.68 20.87
CA ILE A 672 27.47 -14.23 20.66
C ILE A 672 26.14 -13.95 19.95
N SER A 673 25.27 -13.12 20.51
CA SER A 673 23.98 -12.75 19.94
C SER A 673 23.95 -11.26 19.58
N VAL A 674 23.67 -10.96 18.31
CA VAL A 674 23.59 -9.58 17.81
C VAL A 674 22.35 -9.40 16.94
N GLY A 675 21.45 -8.53 17.38
CA GLY A 675 20.30 -8.06 16.60
C GLY A 675 20.51 -6.62 16.13
N PHE A 676 20.23 -6.33 14.87
CA PHE A 676 20.13 -4.95 14.37
C PHE A 676 18.67 -4.58 14.17
N TRP A 677 18.23 -3.53 14.85
CA TRP A 677 16.85 -3.06 14.87
C TRP A 677 16.76 -1.65 14.27
N LEU A 678 15.81 -1.44 13.37
CA LEU A 678 15.55 -0.17 12.71
C LEU A 678 14.06 0.12 12.80
N ASN A 679 13.66 1.33 13.20
CA ASN A 679 12.24 1.65 13.41
C ASN A 679 11.54 0.69 14.40
N GLN A 680 12.24 0.28 15.46
CA GLN A 680 11.76 -0.70 16.45
C GLN A 680 11.40 -2.07 15.84
N GLN A 681 12.04 -2.42 14.72
CA GLN A 681 11.81 -3.67 14.02
C GLN A 681 13.13 -4.37 13.71
N PRO A 682 13.22 -5.71 13.82
CA PRO A 682 14.45 -6.43 13.54
C PRO A 682 14.75 -6.50 12.03
N GLU A 683 15.98 -6.16 11.64
CA GLU A 683 16.46 -6.11 10.24
C GLU A 683 17.56 -7.14 9.96
N LEU A 684 18.51 -7.32 10.90
CA LEU A 684 19.57 -8.33 10.84
C LEU A 684 19.67 -9.08 12.16
N ALA A 685 20.08 -10.34 12.08
CA ALA A 685 20.38 -11.17 13.24
C ALA A 685 21.58 -12.06 12.97
N ILE A 686 22.47 -12.17 13.96
CA ILE A 686 23.56 -13.14 14.00
C ILE A 686 23.60 -13.75 15.40
N CYS A 687 23.49 -15.08 15.48
CA CYS A 687 23.87 -15.83 16.67
C CYS A 687 25.03 -16.75 16.29
N TYR A 688 26.18 -16.62 16.95
CA TYR A 688 27.36 -17.41 16.65
C TYR A 688 27.86 -18.18 17.87
N ASN A 689 27.73 -19.50 17.80
CA ASN A 689 28.31 -20.44 18.76
C ASN A 689 29.60 -21.01 18.15
N PRO A 690 30.79 -20.52 18.58
CA PRO A 690 32.05 -20.97 18.01
C PRO A 690 32.46 -22.37 18.47
N LEU A 691 32.01 -22.83 19.65
CA LEU A 691 32.31 -24.18 20.16
C LEU A 691 31.68 -25.26 19.28
N LEU A 692 30.44 -25.04 18.84
CA LEU A 692 29.73 -25.93 17.92
C LEU A 692 29.92 -25.59 16.44
N GLN A 693 30.66 -24.51 16.14
CA GLN A 693 30.80 -23.96 14.78
C GLN A 693 29.43 -23.70 14.11
N GLN A 694 28.48 -23.19 14.88
CA GLN A 694 27.13 -22.90 14.41
C GLN A 694 26.92 -21.40 14.30
N ARG A 695 26.75 -20.90 13.08
CA ARG A 695 26.41 -19.52 12.78
C ARG A 695 25.00 -19.44 12.21
N PHE A 696 24.11 -18.89 13.01
CA PHE A 696 22.76 -18.55 12.60
C PHE A 696 22.74 -17.10 12.12
N THR A 697 22.19 -16.86 10.94
CA THR A 697 22.00 -15.50 10.40
C THR A 697 20.63 -15.34 9.80
N ALA A 698 20.02 -14.17 9.95
CA ALA A 698 18.84 -13.77 9.20
C ALA A 698 18.93 -12.32 8.76
N ARG A 699 18.36 -12.05 7.58
CA ARG A 699 18.04 -10.71 7.10
C ARG A 699 16.55 -10.68 6.83
N ARG A 700 15.89 -9.59 7.23
CA ARG A 700 14.46 -9.39 6.98
C ARG A 700 14.13 -9.60 5.50
N ASN A 701 13.10 -10.41 5.24
CA ASN A 701 12.63 -10.85 3.92
C ASN A 701 13.62 -11.67 3.08
N ALA A 702 14.75 -12.12 3.63
CA ALA A 702 15.73 -12.94 2.93
C ALA A 702 15.76 -14.40 3.42
N GLY A 703 15.15 -14.70 4.57
CA GLY A 703 15.22 -16.00 5.23
C GLY A 703 16.28 -16.09 6.32
N ALA A 704 16.21 -17.20 7.07
CA ALA A 704 17.18 -17.58 8.09
C ALA A 704 18.10 -18.69 7.56
N TYR A 705 19.34 -18.70 8.05
CA TYR A 705 20.40 -19.59 7.61
C TYR A 705 21.22 -20.12 8.79
N LEU A 706 21.67 -21.36 8.71
CA LEU A 706 22.72 -21.96 9.54
C LEU A 706 23.91 -22.28 8.65
N ASN A 707 25.07 -21.67 8.92
CA ASN A 707 26.30 -21.89 8.15
C ASN A 707 26.10 -21.72 6.63
N GLY A 708 25.29 -20.73 6.24
CA GLY A 708 24.95 -20.44 4.83
C GLY A 708 23.88 -21.33 4.22
N GLN A 709 23.40 -22.36 4.92
CA GLN A 709 22.28 -23.19 4.48
C GLN A 709 20.97 -22.66 5.03
N ARG A 710 19.95 -22.51 4.17
CA ARG A 710 18.64 -21.98 4.58
C ARG A 710 17.95 -22.95 5.53
N ILE A 711 17.41 -22.42 6.63
CA ILE A 711 16.67 -23.19 7.64
C ILE A 711 15.19 -22.80 7.66
N ARG A 712 14.35 -23.65 8.25
CA ARG A 712 12.92 -23.43 8.46
C ARG A 712 12.47 -24.09 9.75
N VAL A 713 11.45 -23.52 10.38
CA VAL A 713 10.76 -24.13 11.51
C VAL A 713 10.09 -25.46 11.11
N SER A 714 9.78 -26.31 12.09
CA SER A 714 9.31 -27.70 11.88
C SER A 714 7.91 -27.81 11.23
N GLY A 715 7.08 -26.77 11.33
CA GLY A 715 5.67 -26.81 10.91
C GLY A 715 4.73 -27.57 11.87
N GLN A 716 5.20 -27.96 13.07
CA GLN A 716 4.37 -28.64 14.07
C GLN A 716 3.18 -27.77 14.50
N THR A 717 1.99 -28.37 14.55
CA THR A 717 0.74 -27.69 14.92
C THR A 717 0.12 -28.22 16.20
N GLN A 718 0.55 -29.39 16.71
CA GLN A 718 -0.05 -30.05 17.87
C GLN A 718 0.91 -30.06 19.06
N LEU A 719 0.46 -29.50 20.20
CA LEU A 719 1.28 -29.39 21.41
C LEU A 719 1.77 -30.75 21.92
N GLN A 720 0.91 -31.76 21.97
CA GLN A 720 1.24 -33.13 22.41
C GLN A 720 2.33 -33.84 21.60
N ARG A 721 2.70 -33.31 20.43
CA ARG A 721 3.77 -33.83 19.58
C ARG A 721 4.99 -32.90 19.52
N ALA A 722 4.93 -31.78 20.24
CA ALA A 722 5.92 -30.72 20.19
C ALA A 722 7.04 -30.93 21.22
N LEU A 723 8.29 -30.73 20.79
CA LEU A 723 9.45 -30.53 21.65
C LEU A 723 9.55 -29.04 22.02
N ILE A 724 9.38 -28.73 23.30
CA ILE A 724 9.33 -27.35 23.80
C ILE A 724 10.61 -27.02 24.56
N MET A 725 11.27 -25.94 24.17
CA MET A 725 12.36 -25.35 24.93
C MET A 725 11.77 -24.45 26.03
N HIS A 726 12.46 -24.36 27.18
CA HIS A 726 12.21 -23.32 28.17
C HIS A 726 13.48 -23.08 28.98
N GLU A 727 13.49 -22.01 29.77
CA GLU A 727 14.51 -21.79 30.81
C GLU A 727 13.83 -21.49 32.15
N LEU A 728 14.54 -21.72 33.25
CA LEU A 728 14.08 -21.41 34.60
C LEU A 728 15.09 -20.49 35.27
N GLN A 729 14.67 -19.26 35.56
CA GLN A 729 15.49 -18.29 36.27
C GLN A 729 15.16 -18.34 37.77
N ALA A 730 16.12 -18.78 38.59
CA ALA A 730 15.94 -18.92 40.05
C ALA A 730 16.64 -17.85 40.88
N ALA A 731 17.50 -17.04 40.26
CA ALA A 731 18.27 -15.99 40.92
C ALA A 731 17.44 -14.72 41.13
N ASN A 732 17.47 -14.12 42.33
CA ASN A 732 16.78 -12.86 42.71
C ASN A 732 15.26 -12.79 42.55
N PHE A 733 14.59 -13.88 42.16
CA PHE A 733 13.13 -13.91 42.09
C PHE A 733 12.52 -14.30 43.44
N PRO A 734 11.50 -13.56 43.92
CA PRO A 734 10.61 -14.03 44.97
C PRO A 734 10.17 -15.47 44.73
N ARG A 735 10.09 -16.26 45.81
CA ARG A 735 9.67 -17.67 45.77
C ARG A 735 8.40 -17.89 44.92
N GLU A 736 7.46 -16.95 45.01
CA GLU A 736 6.21 -16.95 44.26
C GLU A 736 6.40 -16.93 42.74
N LEU A 737 7.38 -16.18 42.23
CA LEU A 737 7.68 -16.11 40.79
C LEU A 737 8.41 -17.39 40.32
N ILE A 738 9.25 -17.97 41.18
CA ILE A 738 9.89 -19.26 40.92
C ILE A 738 8.83 -20.37 40.85
N ASP A 739 7.92 -20.44 41.81
CA ASP A 739 6.83 -21.43 41.84
C ASP A 739 5.95 -21.33 40.59
N ARG A 740 5.72 -20.13 40.06
CA ARG A 740 4.96 -19.93 38.81
C ARG A 740 5.70 -20.37 37.56
N GLN A 741 7.00 -20.10 37.47
CA GLN A 741 7.81 -20.64 36.37
C GLN A 741 7.80 -22.17 36.38
N ILE A 742 7.93 -22.79 37.55
CA ILE A 742 7.81 -24.24 37.74
C ILE A 742 6.42 -24.74 37.33
N CYS A 743 5.36 -24.05 37.76
CA CYS A 743 3.99 -24.39 37.38
C CYS A 743 3.79 -24.34 35.86
N ASN A 744 4.31 -23.31 35.18
CA ASN A 744 4.23 -23.21 33.72
C ASN A 744 5.04 -24.31 33.01
N ALA A 745 6.23 -24.64 33.52
CA ALA A 745 7.01 -25.78 33.02
C ALA A 745 6.28 -27.11 33.23
N GLU A 746 5.65 -27.32 34.39
CA GLU A 746 4.84 -28.51 34.68
C GLU A 746 3.64 -28.61 33.73
N GLN A 747 2.90 -27.52 33.53
CA GLN A 747 1.76 -27.48 32.60
C GLN A 747 2.19 -27.81 31.17
N MET A 748 3.35 -27.31 30.74
CA MET A 748 3.93 -27.66 29.45
C MET A 748 4.35 -29.12 29.40
N MET A 749 5.03 -29.63 30.43
CA MET A 749 5.51 -31.01 30.49
C MET A 749 4.39 -32.04 30.40
N LEU A 750 3.24 -31.75 31.03
CA LEU A 750 2.07 -32.64 31.00
C LEU A 750 1.35 -32.66 29.63
N LYS A 751 1.55 -31.64 28.79
CA LYS A 751 0.80 -31.45 27.54
C LYS A 751 1.65 -31.59 26.28
N ALA A 752 2.97 -31.38 26.38
CA ALA A 752 3.91 -31.46 25.27
C ALA A 752 4.53 -32.86 25.16
N HIS A 753 5.21 -33.14 24.04
CA HIS A 753 5.95 -34.40 23.90
C HIS A 753 7.13 -34.44 24.88
N ALA A 754 7.88 -33.33 24.95
CA ALA A 754 9.02 -33.21 25.85
C ALA A 754 9.41 -31.75 26.07
N LEU A 755 10.05 -31.49 27.21
CA LEU A 755 10.70 -30.21 27.52
C LEU A 755 12.23 -30.33 27.50
N ARG A 756 12.91 -29.26 27.13
CA ARG A 756 14.37 -29.14 27.18
C ARG A 756 14.77 -27.74 27.65
N THR A 757 15.93 -27.67 28.31
CA THR A 757 16.61 -26.44 28.70
C THR A 757 18.04 -26.53 28.17
N THR A 758 18.57 -25.46 27.59
CA THR A 758 19.96 -25.40 27.13
C THR A 758 20.80 -24.42 27.93
N GLY A 759 20.18 -23.51 28.69
CA GLY A 759 20.85 -22.44 29.44
C GLY A 759 21.22 -21.21 28.61
N SER A 760 20.68 -21.07 27.39
CA SER A 760 20.88 -19.91 26.50
C SER A 760 19.60 -19.63 25.71
N ALA A 761 19.05 -18.42 25.87
CA ALA A 761 17.79 -18.04 25.24
C ALA A 761 17.93 -17.89 23.71
N ALA A 762 19.04 -17.29 23.26
CA ALA A 762 19.35 -17.13 21.85
C ALA A 762 19.55 -18.49 21.18
N MET A 763 20.21 -19.46 21.82
CA MET A 763 20.35 -20.81 21.29
C MET A 763 19.01 -21.55 21.24
N ASN A 764 18.14 -21.41 22.25
CA ASN A 764 16.78 -21.97 22.21
C ASN A 764 15.97 -21.43 21.02
N LEU A 765 16.03 -20.13 20.76
CA LEU A 765 15.41 -19.51 19.59
C LEU A 765 16.02 -20.01 18.27
N CYS A 766 17.34 -20.18 18.21
CA CYS A 766 18.01 -20.78 17.04
C CYS A 766 17.54 -22.22 16.77
N LEU A 767 17.33 -23.02 17.81
CA LEU A 767 16.81 -24.38 17.68
C LEU A 767 15.37 -24.42 17.17
N VAL A 768 14.52 -23.46 17.58
CA VAL A 768 13.18 -23.29 17.00
C VAL A 768 13.28 -22.90 15.52
N ALA A 769 14.12 -21.91 15.18
CA ALA A 769 14.32 -21.47 13.80
C ALA A 769 14.89 -22.58 12.89
N LEU A 770 15.71 -23.47 13.44
CA LEU A 770 16.26 -24.65 12.77
C LEU A 770 15.19 -25.73 12.52
N GLY A 771 14.07 -25.70 13.26
CA GLY A 771 13.09 -26.77 13.30
C GLY A 771 13.52 -27.97 14.15
N ALA A 772 14.58 -27.82 14.94
CA ALA A 772 15.04 -28.83 15.90
C ALA A 772 14.19 -28.84 17.18
N ALA A 773 13.58 -27.69 17.50
CA ALA A 773 12.53 -27.56 18.50
C ALA A 773 11.26 -26.96 17.85
N ASP A 774 10.11 -27.24 18.46
CA ASP A 774 8.81 -26.82 17.92
C ASP A 774 8.32 -25.52 18.56
N GLY A 775 8.77 -25.20 19.77
CA GLY A 775 8.50 -23.94 20.43
C GLY A 775 9.44 -23.64 21.58
N TYR A 776 9.43 -22.39 22.03
CA TYR A 776 10.21 -21.87 23.14
C TYR A 776 9.35 -20.88 23.92
N PHE A 777 9.34 -20.97 25.24
CA PHE A 777 8.78 -19.92 26.08
C PHE A 777 9.75 -19.55 27.19
N GLU A 778 9.83 -18.27 27.50
CA GLU A 778 10.61 -17.78 28.62
C GLU A 778 9.96 -16.52 29.21
N PHE A 779 10.02 -16.43 30.54
CA PHE A 779 9.71 -15.23 31.29
C PHE A 779 11.00 -14.68 31.85
N PHE A 780 11.12 -13.36 31.87
CA PHE A 780 12.28 -12.62 32.30
C PHE A 780 13.53 -12.59 31.40
N PRO A 781 13.53 -12.93 30.09
CA PRO A 781 14.67 -12.58 29.25
C PRO A 781 14.79 -11.06 29.14
N HIS A 782 16.01 -10.58 28.94
CA HIS A 782 16.28 -9.23 28.52
C HIS A 782 16.19 -9.10 26.98
N ALA A 783 16.10 -7.87 26.49
CA ALA A 783 16.03 -7.57 25.06
C ALA A 783 17.20 -8.18 24.26
N TRP A 784 18.40 -8.20 24.83
CA TRP A 784 19.61 -8.73 24.18
C TRP A 784 19.61 -10.26 24.02
N ASP A 785 19.01 -10.98 24.97
CA ASP A 785 18.84 -12.44 24.94
C ASP A 785 18.00 -12.89 23.72
N VAL A 786 17.04 -12.07 23.28
CA VAL A 786 16.04 -12.46 22.28
C VAL A 786 16.13 -11.69 20.95
N ALA A 787 16.80 -10.54 20.92
CA ALA A 787 16.78 -9.61 19.77
C ALA A 787 17.14 -10.27 18.43
N ALA A 788 18.18 -11.10 18.40
CA ALA A 788 18.60 -11.82 17.19
C ALA A 788 17.66 -13.00 16.90
N GLY A 789 17.32 -13.77 17.93
CA GLY A 789 16.48 -14.97 17.81
C GLY A 789 15.07 -14.67 17.29
N VAL A 790 14.49 -13.51 17.62
CA VAL A 790 13.19 -13.05 17.11
C VAL A 790 13.17 -13.00 15.58
N LEU A 791 14.21 -12.44 14.96
CA LEU A 791 14.29 -12.39 13.49
C LEU A 791 14.53 -13.76 12.88
N LEU A 792 15.42 -14.56 13.48
CA LEU A 792 15.73 -15.91 13.02
C LEU A 792 14.47 -16.78 12.94
N VAL A 793 13.65 -16.78 13.98
CA VAL A 793 12.39 -17.55 14.00
C VAL A 793 11.41 -17.03 12.95
N ARG A 794 11.21 -15.70 12.84
CA ARG A 794 10.29 -15.10 11.86
C ARG A 794 10.70 -15.44 10.41
N GLU A 795 11.99 -15.29 10.09
CA GLU A 795 12.52 -15.55 8.74
C GLU A 795 12.61 -17.05 8.40
N ALA A 796 12.66 -17.92 9.42
CA ALA A 796 12.49 -19.35 9.28
C ALA A 796 11.01 -19.78 9.07
N GLY A 797 10.06 -18.85 9.20
CA GLY A 797 8.62 -19.08 9.01
C GLY A 797 7.84 -19.34 10.29
N GLY A 798 8.45 -19.14 11.46
CA GLY A 798 7.82 -19.28 12.77
C GLY A 798 7.10 -18.02 13.25
N VAL A 799 6.55 -18.11 14.45
CA VAL A 799 5.75 -17.07 15.10
C VAL A 799 6.42 -16.65 16.40
N ILE A 800 6.43 -15.35 16.68
CA ILE A 800 6.83 -14.77 17.97
C ILE A 800 5.66 -13.93 18.48
N ILE A 801 5.16 -14.24 19.68
CA ILE A 801 4.09 -13.50 20.36
C ILE A 801 4.41 -13.33 21.85
N ASP A 802 3.64 -12.48 22.53
CA ASP A 802 3.63 -12.48 23.99
C ASP A 802 2.95 -13.77 24.51
N PRO A 803 3.46 -14.41 25.58
CA PRO A 803 2.80 -15.54 26.22
C PRO A 803 1.34 -15.30 26.66
N ALA A 804 0.91 -14.04 26.79
CA ALA A 804 -0.47 -13.63 27.02
C ALA A 804 -1.38 -13.74 25.77
N GLY A 805 -0.81 -14.02 24.59
CA GLY A 805 -1.51 -14.12 23.30
C GLY A 805 -1.55 -12.81 22.49
N GLY A 806 -0.97 -11.73 23.01
CA GLY A 806 -0.85 -10.44 22.33
C GLY A 806 0.40 -10.31 21.45
N ASP A 807 0.58 -9.12 20.88
CA ASP A 807 1.76 -8.79 20.10
C ASP A 807 3.03 -8.86 20.96
N PHE A 808 4.11 -9.40 20.38
CA PHE A 808 5.40 -9.45 21.06
C PHE A 808 5.99 -8.05 21.23
N ASP A 809 6.41 -7.76 22.45
CA ASP A 809 7.18 -6.58 22.83
C ASP A 809 8.54 -7.01 23.38
N ILE A 810 9.61 -6.64 22.68
CA ILE A 810 10.99 -6.98 23.01
C ILE A 810 11.43 -6.46 24.38
N MET A 811 10.83 -5.37 24.88
CA MET A 811 11.20 -4.79 26.18
C MET A 811 10.36 -5.38 27.32
N SER A 812 9.37 -6.24 27.02
CA SER A 812 8.41 -6.76 28.00
C SER A 812 8.92 -7.90 28.87
N ARG A 813 10.11 -8.43 28.55
CA ARG A 813 10.73 -9.57 29.22
C ARG A 813 9.87 -10.83 29.25
N ARG A 814 9.14 -11.07 28.16
CA ARG A 814 8.30 -12.26 27.98
C ARG A 814 8.31 -12.64 26.52
N LEU A 815 8.48 -13.92 26.23
CA LEU A 815 8.51 -14.39 24.85
C LEU A 815 7.91 -15.78 24.74
N LEU A 816 7.09 -15.96 23.70
CA LEU A 816 6.65 -17.25 23.19
C LEU A 816 6.97 -17.32 21.68
N ALA A 817 7.84 -18.25 21.31
CA ALA A 817 8.22 -18.57 19.95
C ALA A 817 7.70 -19.96 19.56
N THR A 818 7.11 -20.11 18.37
CA THR A 818 6.64 -21.43 17.90
C THR A 818 6.82 -21.61 16.41
N ALA A 819 6.81 -22.88 15.98
CA ALA A 819 6.83 -23.24 14.56
C ALA A 819 5.55 -22.80 13.81
N THR A 820 4.40 -22.72 14.49
CA THR A 820 3.12 -22.35 13.86
C THR A 820 2.21 -21.54 14.80
N PRO A 821 1.29 -20.72 14.25
CA PRO A 821 0.28 -20.00 15.04
C PRO A 821 -0.63 -20.94 15.86
N GLN A 822 -0.95 -22.12 15.32
CA GLN A 822 -1.81 -23.11 15.98
C GLN A 822 -1.15 -23.66 17.25
N LEU A 823 0.17 -23.90 17.19
CA LEU A 823 0.95 -24.30 18.36
C LEU A 823 1.05 -23.15 19.37
N ALA A 824 1.26 -21.91 18.90
CA ALA A 824 1.29 -20.72 19.75
C ALA A 824 0.00 -20.60 20.58
N HIS A 825 -1.15 -20.73 19.94
CA HIS A 825 -2.45 -20.67 20.61
C HIS A 825 -2.62 -21.75 21.69
N GLN A 826 -2.21 -23.00 21.40
CA GLN A 826 -2.25 -24.08 22.39
C GLN A 826 -1.30 -23.83 23.57
N MET A 827 -0.11 -23.28 23.31
CA MET A 827 0.84 -22.93 24.36
C MET A 827 0.33 -21.78 25.24
N VAL A 828 -0.24 -20.72 24.65
CA VAL A 828 -0.88 -19.62 25.40
C VAL A 828 -1.98 -20.16 26.33
N GLN A 829 -2.81 -21.09 25.86
CA GLN A 829 -3.87 -21.70 26.68
C GLN A 829 -3.32 -22.59 27.80
N ALA A 830 -2.12 -23.14 27.64
CA ALA A 830 -1.50 -24.01 28.62
C ALA A 830 -0.70 -23.24 29.68
N LEU A 831 -0.12 -22.10 29.32
CA LEU A 831 0.62 -21.22 30.24
C LEU A 831 -0.37 -20.47 31.15
N ALA A 832 -0.09 -20.46 32.44
CA ALA A 832 -0.85 -19.74 33.45
C ALA A 832 -0.10 -18.48 33.94
N ASN A 833 -0.84 -17.56 34.57
CA ASN A 833 -0.30 -16.50 35.44
C ASN A 833 0.66 -15.47 34.80
N TRP A 834 0.48 -15.15 33.50
CA TRP A 834 1.31 -14.15 32.80
C TRP A 834 1.13 -12.71 33.33
N GLN A 835 0.01 -12.40 33.98
CA GLN A 835 -0.36 -11.07 34.51
C GLN A 835 0.55 -10.58 35.64
N ILE A 836 1.46 -11.41 36.14
CA ILE A 836 2.27 -11.11 37.33
C ILE A 836 3.75 -10.94 36.98
N TYR A 837 4.04 -10.85 35.68
CA TYR A 837 5.34 -10.55 35.10
C TYR A 837 5.29 -9.13 34.51
N GLU A 838 5.45 -8.12 35.37
CA GLU A 838 5.35 -6.69 35.00
C GLU A 838 6.72 -5.99 34.82
N GLN A 839 7.82 -6.68 35.11
CA GLN A 839 9.16 -6.10 34.93
C GLN A 839 9.48 -5.94 33.44
N ARG A 840 9.94 -4.75 33.07
CA ARG A 840 10.31 -4.39 31.69
C ARG A 840 11.75 -3.88 31.66
N ASP A 841 12.38 -3.92 30.48
CA ASP A 841 13.72 -3.34 30.31
C ASP A 841 13.73 -1.82 30.24
N ASP A 842 12.61 -1.21 29.86
CA ASP A 842 12.45 0.23 29.59
C ASP A 842 11.83 1.04 30.74
N VAL A 843 11.64 0.40 31.90
CA VAL A 843 11.14 0.95 33.18
C VAL A 843 12.23 0.80 34.22
#